data_AF-A0A5C8WQM2-F1
#
_entry.id   AF-A0A5C8WQM2-F1
#
_cell.length_a   1.000
_cell.length_b   1.000
_cell.length_c   1.000
_cell.angle_alpha   90.00
_cell.angle_beta   90.00
_cell.angle_gamma   90.00
#
_symmetry.space_group_name_H-M   'P 1'
#
loop_
_entity.id
_entity.type
_entity.pdbx_description
1 polymer ?
#
loop_
_entity_poly.entity_id
_entity_poly.type
_entity_poly.pdbx_seq_one_letter_code
_entity_poly.pdbx_strand_id
1 'polypeptide(L)'
;MSGAILQPPSGAGLIAQDATLHGIGRAVAEVPLTHPSNRRWWIAFAGALALLGLFGGVLAYLLFTGVGIWGNNNAVVWALDIASYDWWIGVASGSLLVSAVLLLLGAEWRGAVNRVAETVALLCTCAAGLYPIIHLGRPWFFFWNLPYPNTYALWPQFRSPLLWDAIDIVSYLVVCVSLWYIGLLPDLASLRDRAVEDALAQEKAHGRSRKRALLKARAYGIVASGWRGSAAHWQLWVQAYRTIALLGVLLVVSLQTGASVMLAGSVMPGWHDTILPVTFLVNAVFSGVGVTAAVVVLVRSVYRLDGLISDRHLEILARLMLCLGCASLYCYATEFFSTFLHGDARERGVLVRRMTGEHAWAFWTVVACLLIPAQAFWSARMRRSTLAVAAIGLLVAVGAYADHVMVLVVTLAQDFLPSSRLAYSETIWGVATFAGSVGLFLTLLLLFLRYLPAVSITESRRLALAVTPTAAAAERKPVRESEMRPLAEERDEAQDAPLWGVSAAFASEADLAAAVSALSGLDASHVHLSAHGPVPMPRVVRTLGIAGRSIRAYAILGALAGGAAFYGMCVYATAYDYVFLIGGRPRFSWPSFVVPSLSFAMMSGTIAVHLALLILNRLPRLNHPAFNIPGFLRATDDRYFLSAEARGERFDADRIVRKLAALPAEAGRPLDIRRVPR
;
A
#
# COMPACT_ATOMS: atom_id res chain seq x y z
N MET A 1 12.35 -9.66 27.01
CA MET A 1 11.90 -11.07 27.16
C MET A 1 11.87 -11.70 25.78
N SER A 2 12.40 -12.93 25.70
CA SER A 2 13.05 -13.52 24.53
C SER A 2 12.10 -14.18 23.52
N GLY A 3 12.01 -13.62 22.32
CA GLY A 3 12.35 -14.25 21.02
C GLY A 3 12.11 -15.74 20.72
N ALA A 4 11.14 -16.43 21.32
CA ALA A 4 10.86 -17.84 21.02
C ALA A 4 9.43 -18.10 20.51
N ILE A 5 8.98 -17.36 19.50
CA ILE A 5 7.73 -17.64 18.80
C ILE A 5 8.07 -17.92 17.33
N LEU A 6 7.92 -19.21 16.94
CA LEU A 6 7.98 -19.78 15.59
C LEU A 6 9.38 -20.05 15.01
N GLN A 7 10.04 -21.13 15.45
CA GLN A 7 10.88 -21.90 14.51
C GLN A 7 9.95 -22.74 13.63
N PRO A 8 9.92 -22.52 12.30
CA PRO A 8 9.05 -23.28 11.40
C PRO A 8 9.61 -24.69 11.14
N PRO A 9 8.75 -25.72 11.06
CA PRO A 9 9.15 -27.08 10.70
C PRO A 9 9.66 -27.18 9.25
N SER A 10 10.57 -28.12 9.04
CA SER A 10 11.39 -28.35 7.84
C SER A 10 10.60 -28.73 6.58
N GLY A 11 10.98 -28.14 5.43
CA GLY A 11 10.66 -28.68 4.10
C GLY A 11 10.48 -27.64 2.97
N ALA A 12 9.83 -26.50 3.23
CA ALA A 12 9.61 -25.44 2.23
C ALA A 12 9.91 -24.07 2.85
N GLY A 13 11.01 -23.44 2.43
CA GLY A 13 11.43 -22.13 2.91
C GLY A 13 10.43 -21.02 2.54
N LEU A 14 10.49 -19.89 3.27
CA LEU A 14 9.77 -18.67 2.90
C LEU A 14 10.31 -18.05 1.61
N ILE A 15 11.57 -18.34 1.28
CA ILE A 15 12.24 -17.94 0.05
C ILE A 15 13.13 -19.10 -0.43
N ALA A 16 13.44 -19.14 -1.73
CA ALA A 16 14.33 -20.15 -2.30
C ALA A 16 15.73 -20.13 -1.64
N GLN A 17 16.31 -21.31 -1.35
CA GLN A 17 17.57 -21.44 -0.60
C GLN A 17 18.82 -20.98 -1.35
N ASP A 18 18.72 -20.80 -2.66
CA ASP A 18 19.74 -20.31 -3.56
C ASP A 18 19.55 -18.82 -3.94
N ALA A 19 18.57 -18.15 -3.33
CA ALA A 19 18.26 -16.76 -3.62
C ALA A 19 19.42 -15.82 -3.23
N THR A 20 19.87 -15.02 -4.20
CA THR A 20 20.88 -13.97 -4.01
C THR A 20 20.27 -12.57 -4.17
N LEU A 21 20.91 -11.55 -3.59
CA LEU A 21 20.43 -10.15 -3.69
C LEU A 21 20.24 -9.69 -5.14
N HIS A 22 21.25 -9.98 -5.98
CA HIS A 22 21.23 -9.69 -7.42
C HIS A 22 20.14 -10.50 -8.14
N GLY A 23 20.01 -11.79 -7.84
CA GLY A 23 19.02 -12.68 -8.46
C GLY A 23 17.58 -12.24 -8.17
N ILE A 24 17.27 -11.87 -6.93
CA ILE A 24 15.97 -11.33 -6.53
C ILE A 24 15.68 -10.03 -7.29
N GLY A 25 16.66 -9.10 -7.30
CA GLY A 25 16.54 -7.84 -8.02
C GLY A 25 16.24 -8.05 -9.49
N ARG A 26 16.97 -8.95 -10.15
CA ARG A 26 16.79 -9.28 -11.56
C ARG A 26 15.42 -9.89 -11.84
N ALA A 27 15.05 -10.95 -11.11
CA ALA A 27 13.79 -11.67 -11.32
C ALA A 27 12.56 -10.75 -11.23
N VAL A 28 12.56 -9.80 -10.28
CA VAL A 28 11.45 -8.88 -10.07
C VAL A 28 11.51 -7.67 -11.03
N ALA A 29 12.71 -7.09 -11.26
CA ALA A 29 12.86 -5.91 -12.11
C ALA A 29 12.72 -6.19 -13.61
N GLU A 30 12.99 -7.42 -14.05
CA GLU A 30 12.89 -7.81 -15.46
C GLU A 30 11.43 -7.72 -15.96
N VAL A 31 10.44 -8.00 -15.11
CA VAL A 31 9.02 -7.94 -15.47
C VAL A 31 8.60 -6.53 -15.93
N PRO A 32 8.85 -5.44 -15.18
CA PRO A 32 8.60 -4.07 -15.67
C PRO A 32 9.43 -3.67 -16.91
N LEU A 33 10.70 -4.09 -16.97
CA LEU A 33 11.64 -3.58 -17.98
C LEU A 33 11.39 -4.19 -19.36
N THR A 34 11.26 -5.52 -19.46
CA THR A 34 11.14 -6.26 -20.73
C THR A 34 9.75 -6.86 -20.92
N HIS A 35 9.12 -7.31 -19.84
CA HIS A 35 7.82 -7.97 -19.75
C HIS A 35 7.69 -9.29 -20.55
N PRO A 36 7.48 -10.43 -19.87
CA PRO A 36 7.66 -11.75 -20.46
C PRO A 36 6.57 -12.17 -21.48
N SER A 37 5.36 -11.59 -21.41
CA SER A 37 4.24 -12.02 -22.25
C SER A 37 3.41 -10.85 -22.79
N ASN A 38 4.01 -10.08 -23.70
CA ASN A 38 3.42 -8.85 -24.23
C ASN A 38 2.06 -9.07 -24.93
N ARG A 39 1.89 -10.16 -25.71
CA ARG A 39 0.62 -10.44 -26.42
C ARG A 39 -0.55 -10.74 -25.47
N ARG A 40 -0.35 -11.63 -24.49
CA ARG A 40 -1.40 -11.95 -23.51
C ARG A 40 -1.80 -10.75 -22.68
N TRP A 41 -0.81 -9.90 -22.34
CA TRP A 41 -1.07 -8.64 -21.64
C TRP A 41 -1.95 -7.70 -22.47
N TRP A 42 -1.65 -7.49 -23.76
CA TRP A 42 -2.48 -6.66 -24.63
C TRP A 42 -3.91 -7.20 -24.79
N ILE A 43 -4.10 -8.52 -24.83
CA ILE A 43 -5.45 -9.12 -24.87
C ILE A 43 -6.20 -8.82 -23.57
N ALA A 44 -5.59 -9.07 -22.41
CA ALA A 44 -6.20 -8.76 -21.12
C ALA A 44 -6.47 -7.27 -20.96
N PHE A 45 -5.54 -6.42 -21.41
CA PHE A 45 -5.66 -4.96 -21.37
C PHE A 45 -6.78 -4.46 -22.27
N ALA A 46 -6.95 -5.03 -23.47
CA ALA A 46 -8.07 -4.70 -24.34
C ALA A 46 -9.42 -5.08 -23.71
N GLY A 47 -9.51 -6.24 -23.04
CA GLY A 47 -10.71 -6.64 -22.31
C GLY A 47 -11.02 -5.70 -21.13
N ALA A 48 -10.02 -5.35 -20.33
CA ALA A 48 -10.16 -4.39 -19.23
C ALA A 48 -10.56 -3.00 -19.75
N LEU A 49 -9.97 -2.56 -20.86
CA LEU A 49 -10.29 -1.28 -21.49
C LEU A 49 -11.69 -1.27 -22.10
N ALA A 50 -12.18 -2.39 -22.63
CA ALA A 50 -13.56 -2.52 -23.09
C ALA A 50 -14.56 -2.37 -21.95
N LEU A 51 -14.30 -2.98 -20.79
CA LEU A 51 -15.10 -2.78 -19.57
C LEU A 51 -15.01 -1.33 -19.05
N LEU A 52 -13.83 -0.70 -19.10
CA LEU A 52 -13.68 0.71 -18.76
C LEU A 52 -14.42 1.62 -19.76
N GLY A 53 -14.46 1.26 -21.05
CA GLY A 53 -15.26 1.93 -22.07
C GLY A 53 -16.75 1.81 -21.80
N LEU A 54 -17.22 0.63 -21.37
CA LEU A 54 -18.58 0.42 -20.88
C LEU A 54 -18.86 1.34 -19.68
N PHE A 55 -17.95 1.44 -18.72
CA PHE A 55 -18.10 2.34 -17.58
C PHE A 55 -18.29 3.79 -18.03
N GLY A 56 -17.42 4.29 -18.91
CA GLY A 56 -17.53 5.64 -19.47
C GLY A 56 -18.85 5.88 -20.20
N GLY A 57 -19.31 4.90 -20.99
CA GLY A 57 -20.61 4.96 -21.68
C GLY A 57 -21.80 5.00 -20.72
N VAL A 58 -21.80 4.15 -19.69
CA VAL A 58 -22.86 4.13 -18.66
C VAL A 58 -22.85 5.43 -17.85
N LEU A 59 -21.68 5.98 -17.50
CA LEU A 59 -21.58 7.26 -16.82
C LEU A 59 -22.08 8.42 -17.68
N ALA A 60 -21.77 8.43 -18.98
CA ALA A 60 -22.30 9.45 -19.90
C ALA A 60 -23.84 9.39 -19.95
N TYR A 61 -24.40 8.18 -20.04
CA TYR A 61 -25.85 7.98 -20.02
C TYR A 61 -26.48 8.37 -18.67
N LEU A 62 -25.85 8.02 -17.54
CA LEU A 62 -26.23 8.42 -16.20
C LEU A 62 -26.29 9.94 -16.05
N LEU A 63 -25.28 10.66 -16.54
CA LEU A 63 -25.24 12.12 -16.46
C LEU A 63 -26.27 12.79 -17.38
N PHE A 64 -26.62 12.16 -18.50
CA PHE A 64 -27.61 12.68 -19.43
C PHE A 64 -29.06 12.43 -18.97
N THR A 65 -29.35 11.25 -18.45
CA THR A 65 -30.71 10.81 -18.09
C THR A 65 -31.03 10.97 -16.61
N GLY A 66 -30.03 10.86 -15.74
CA GLY A 66 -30.16 10.94 -14.28
C GLY A 66 -30.10 9.59 -13.56
N VAL A 67 -29.99 9.64 -12.23
CA VAL A 67 -29.78 8.46 -11.35
C VAL A 67 -30.88 7.41 -11.38
N GLY A 68 -32.07 7.76 -11.88
CA GLY A 68 -33.20 6.83 -12.01
C GLY A 68 -32.92 5.65 -12.95
N ILE A 69 -31.88 5.72 -13.81
CA ILE A 69 -31.51 4.59 -14.68
C ILE A 69 -31.11 3.34 -13.89
N TRP A 70 -30.69 3.48 -12.63
CA TRP A 70 -30.31 2.36 -11.77
C TRP A 70 -31.50 1.61 -11.17
N GLY A 71 -32.71 2.17 -11.25
CA GLY A 71 -33.91 1.57 -10.68
C GLY A 71 -34.14 1.92 -9.20
N ASN A 72 -33.31 2.80 -8.63
CA ASN A 72 -33.55 3.38 -7.31
C ASN A 72 -34.94 4.04 -7.28
N ASN A 73 -35.64 3.90 -6.16
CA ASN A 73 -36.98 4.44 -5.97
C ASN A 73 -37.07 5.20 -4.64
N ASN A 74 -38.27 5.66 -4.26
CA ASN A 74 -38.44 6.49 -3.07
C ASN A 74 -38.23 5.74 -1.74
N ALA A 75 -38.31 4.40 -1.73
CA ALA A 75 -38.01 3.59 -0.56
C ALA A 75 -36.56 3.06 -0.62
N VAL A 76 -36.21 2.40 -1.72
CA VAL A 76 -34.87 1.90 -2.01
C VAL A 76 -34.07 2.98 -2.74
N VAL A 77 -33.63 3.97 -1.96
CA VAL A 77 -32.85 5.12 -2.44
C VAL A 77 -31.39 4.76 -2.70
N TRP A 78 -30.88 3.71 -2.05
CA TRP A 78 -29.54 3.17 -2.21
C TRP A 78 -29.63 1.68 -2.53
N ALA A 79 -28.95 1.25 -3.59
CA ALA A 79 -28.99 -0.11 -4.08
C ALA A 79 -27.61 -0.56 -4.55
N LEU A 80 -27.47 -0.97 -5.82
CA LEU A 80 -26.21 -1.47 -6.38
C LEU A 80 -25.11 -0.40 -6.45
N ASP A 81 -25.47 0.87 -6.56
CA ASP A 81 -24.55 2.01 -6.54
C ASP A 81 -23.78 2.08 -5.22
N ILE A 82 -24.49 2.18 -4.09
CA ILE A 82 -23.85 2.25 -2.77
C ILE A 82 -23.32 0.89 -2.32
N ALA A 83 -23.97 -0.23 -2.68
CA ALA A 83 -23.40 -1.56 -2.40
C ALA A 83 -22.04 -1.75 -3.09
N SER A 84 -21.89 -1.22 -4.32
CA SER A 84 -20.60 -1.25 -5.02
C SER A 84 -19.56 -0.33 -4.37
N TYR A 85 -19.98 0.85 -3.92
CA TYR A 85 -19.12 1.75 -3.15
C TYR A 85 -18.56 1.05 -1.90
N ASP A 86 -19.46 0.56 -1.03
CA ASP A 86 -19.12 -0.08 0.24
C ASP A 86 -18.22 -1.29 0.04
N TRP A 87 -18.48 -2.08 -1.01
CA TRP A 87 -17.65 -3.22 -1.36
C TRP A 87 -16.25 -2.81 -1.80
N TRP A 88 -16.10 -1.81 -2.70
CA TRP A 88 -14.79 -1.35 -3.15
C TRP A 88 -13.96 -0.77 -2.00
N ILE A 89 -14.58 0.07 -1.15
CA ILE A 89 -13.87 0.65 0.01
C ILE A 89 -13.60 -0.40 1.08
N GLY A 90 -14.47 -1.41 1.23
CA GLY A 90 -14.27 -2.57 2.11
C GLY A 90 -13.06 -3.42 1.69
N VAL A 91 -12.99 -3.80 0.42
CA VAL A 91 -11.83 -4.51 -0.16
C VAL A 91 -10.56 -3.67 0.02
N ALA A 92 -10.62 -2.36 -0.27
CA ALA A 92 -9.48 -1.47 -0.10
C ALA A 92 -8.97 -1.48 1.35
N SER A 93 -9.89 -1.27 2.29
CA SER A 93 -9.66 -1.25 3.73
C SER A 93 -9.02 -2.52 4.24
N GLY A 94 -9.55 -3.68 3.83
CA GLY A 94 -9.01 -4.97 4.21
C GLY A 94 -7.59 -5.21 3.69
N SER A 95 -7.34 -4.89 2.41
CA SER A 95 -6.00 -5.00 1.81
C SER A 95 -4.97 -4.11 2.50
N LEU A 96 -5.32 -2.86 2.80
CA LEU A 96 -4.43 -1.95 3.53
C LEU A 96 -4.16 -2.44 4.95
N LEU A 97 -5.20 -2.87 5.68
CA LEU A 97 -5.06 -3.30 7.06
C LEU A 97 -4.12 -4.50 7.16
N VAL A 98 -4.23 -5.48 6.28
CA VAL A 98 -3.36 -6.67 6.29
C VAL A 98 -1.92 -6.29 5.98
N SER A 99 -1.69 -5.43 4.99
CA SER A 99 -0.36 -4.87 4.71
C SER A 99 0.24 -4.17 5.93
N ALA A 100 -0.51 -3.26 6.53
CA ALA A 100 -0.04 -2.41 7.61
C ALA A 100 0.18 -3.20 8.92
N VAL A 101 -0.74 -4.08 9.31
CA VAL A 101 -0.63 -4.91 10.51
C VAL A 101 0.56 -5.86 10.42
N LEU A 102 0.77 -6.53 9.27
CA LEU A 102 1.93 -7.40 9.08
C LEU A 102 3.25 -6.63 9.16
N LEU A 103 3.29 -5.40 8.65
CA LEU A 103 4.45 -4.50 8.81
C LEU A 103 4.68 -4.11 10.27
N LEU A 104 3.63 -3.76 11.01
CA LEU A 104 3.74 -3.35 12.42
C LEU A 104 4.17 -4.49 13.33
N LEU A 105 3.68 -5.70 13.08
CA LEU A 105 4.07 -6.94 13.76
C LEU A 105 5.48 -7.42 13.39
N GLY A 106 6.12 -6.82 12.39
CA GLY A 106 7.45 -7.21 11.95
C GLY A 106 7.49 -8.57 11.26
N ALA A 107 6.40 -8.98 10.60
CA ALA A 107 6.35 -10.23 9.87
C ALA A 107 7.33 -10.21 8.67
N GLU A 108 8.47 -10.87 8.79
CA GLU A 108 9.56 -10.80 7.80
C GLU A 108 9.16 -11.34 6.41
N TRP A 109 8.24 -12.30 6.36
CA TRP A 109 7.72 -12.89 5.12
C TRP A 109 6.79 -11.99 4.32
N ARG A 110 6.31 -10.88 4.90
CA ARG A 110 5.27 -10.04 4.28
C ARG A 110 5.67 -9.49 2.91
N GLY A 111 6.97 -9.38 2.60
CA GLY A 111 7.48 -8.79 1.36
C GLY A 111 6.88 -9.38 0.07
N ALA A 112 6.50 -10.67 0.11
CA ALA A 112 5.85 -11.40 -0.98
C ALA A 112 4.41 -10.94 -1.27
N VAL A 113 3.68 -10.48 -0.25
CA VAL A 113 2.25 -10.15 -0.32
C VAL A 113 2.01 -8.64 -0.29
N ASN A 114 2.85 -7.92 0.45
CA ASN A 114 2.59 -6.56 0.87
C ASN A 114 2.44 -5.57 -0.29
N ARG A 115 3.28 -5.68 -1.33
CA ARG A 115 3.19 -4.79 -2.50
C ARG A 115 1.88 -4.99 -3.27
N VAL A 116 1.44 -6.24 -3.41
CA VAL A 116 0.15 -6.55 -4.01
C VAL A 116 -0.98 -5.97 -3.16
N ALA A 117 -0.95 -6.18 -1.85
CA ALA A 117 -1.97 -5.67 -0.93
C ALA A 117 -2.08 -4.14 -0.96
N GLU A 118 -0.96 -3.41 -0.87
CA GLU A 118 -0.94 -1.94 -0.97
C GLU A 118 -1.47 -1.43 -2.31
N THR A 119 -1.16 -2.15 -3.40
CA THR A 119 -1.64 -1.79 -4.74
C THR A 119 -3.13 -2.03 -4.85
N VAL A 120 -3.63 -3.21 -4.44
CA VAL A 120 -5.07 -3.51 -4.42
C VAL A 120 -5.81 -2.46 -3.61
N ALA A 121 -5.31 -2.10 -2.42
CA ALA A 121 -5.89 -1.04 -1.60
C ALA A 121 -6.06 0.26 -2.38
N LEU A 122 -4.97 0.80 -2.95
CA LEU A 122 -4.99 2.04 -3.72
C LEU A 122 -5.96 1.99 -4.91
N LEU A 123 -5.92 0.91 -5.70
CA LEU A 123 -6.74 0.79 -6.91
C LEU A 123 -8.23 0.66 -6.57
N CYS A 124 -8.57 -0.10 -5.52
CA CYS A 124 -9.94 -0.20 -5.03
C CYS A 124 -10.44 1.15 -4.49
N THR A 125 -9.59 1.94 -3.81
CA THR A 125 -9.96 3.31 -3.40
C THR A 125 -10.28 4.21 -4.58
N CYS A 126 -9.53 4.12 -5.68
CA CYS A 126 -9.82 4.89 -6.89
C CYS A 126 -11.19 4.51 -7.49
N ALA A 127 -11.56 3.24 -7.47
CA ALA A 127 -12.88 2.80 -7.90
C ALA A 127 -13.99 3.24 -6.94
N ALA A 128 -13.78 3.09 -5.63
CA ALA A 128 -14.73 3.50 -4.59
C ALA A 128 -15.04 5.00 -4.66
N GLY A 129 -14.00 5.85 -4.75
CA GLY A 129 -14.15 7.31 -4.69
C GLY A 129 -14.98 7.94 -5.81
N LEU A 130 -15.28 7.20 -6.87
CA LEU A 130 -16.17 7.67 -7.94
C LEU A 130 -17.65 7.58 -7.55
N TYR A 131 -18.05 6.55 -6.80
CA TYR A 131 -19.45 6.29 -6.47
C TYR A 131 -20.13 7.43 -5.69
N PRO A 132 -19.53 7.99 -4.61
CA PRO A 132 -20.04 9.15 -3.86
C PRO A 132 -20.35 10.38 -4.71
N ILE A 133 -19.69 10.52 -5.87
CA ILE A 133 -19.87 11.63 -6.79
C ILE A 133 -20.99 11.31 -7.78
N ILE A 134 -20.92 10.14 -8.42
CA ILE A 134 -21.85 9.78 -9.51
C ILE A 134 -23.24 9.40 -9.00
N HIS A 135 -23.40 9.01 -7.72
CA HIS A 135 -24.71 8.69 -7.17
C HIS A 135 -25.54 9.94 -6.85
N LEU A 136 -24.93 11.13 -6.87
CA LEU A 136 -25.65 12.37 -6.64
C LEU A 136 -26.61 12.63 -7.81
N GLY A 137 -27.82 13.11 -7.51
CA GLY A 137 -28.73 13.57 -8.57
C GLY A 137 -28.19 14.77 -9.37
N ARG A 138 -27.21 15.50 -8.81
CA ARG A 138 -26.50 16.61 -9.45
C ARG A 138 -24.99 16.54 -9.17
N PRO A 139 -24.25 15.64 -9.83
CA PRO A 139 -22.84 15.37 -9.52
C PRO A 139 -21.94 16.61 -9.63
N TRP A 140 -22.26 17.56 -10.51
CA TRP A 140 -21.48 18.79 -10.68
C TRP A 140 -21.46 19.69 -9.44
N PHE A 141 -22.36 19.51 -8.45
CA PHE A 141 -22.34 20.25 -7.19
C PHE A 141 -21.62 19.51 -6.04
N PHE A 142 -20.92 18.40 -6.31
CA PHE A 142 -20.24 17.62 -5.26
C PHE A 142 -19.29 18.47 -4.39
N PHE A 143 -18.69 19.51 -4.97
CA PHE A 143 -17.74 20.38 -4.28
C PHE A 143 -18.38 21.20 -3.14
N TRP A 144 -19.71 21.35 -3.08
CA TRP A 144 -20.42 21.95 -1.95
C TRP A 144 -20.33 21.11 -0.66
N ASN A 145 -19.95 19.84 -0.78
CA ASN A 145 -19.65 19.01 0.38
C ASN A 145 -18.25 19.30 0.95
N LEU A 146 -17.42 20.10 0.29
CA LEU A 146 -16.10 20.45 0.81
C LEU A 146 -16.19 21.69 1.71
N PRO A 147 -15.44 21.75 2.82
CA PRO A 147 -15.37 22.94 3.65
C PRO A 147 -14.47 23.99 2.98
N TYR A 148 -15.05 24.88 2.18
CA TYR A 148 -14.32 25.97 1.51
C TYR A 148 -15.08 27.31 1.62
N PRO A 149 -14.36 28.45 1.71
CA PRO A 149 -14.98 29.76 1.67
C PRO A 149 -15.71 29.97 0.34
N ASN A 150 -16.99 30.32 0.39
CA ASN A 150 -17.82 30.56 -0.79
C ASN A 150 -18.60 31.88 -0.66
N THR A 151 -19.09 32.37 -1.80
CA THR A 151 -19.85 33.63 -1.89
C THR A 151 -21.17 33.63 -1.13
N TYR A 152 -21.68 32.44 -0.79
CA TYR A 152 -22.92 32.29 -0.01
C TYR A 152 -22.66 32.25 1.50
N ALA A 153 -21.39 32.24 1.94
CA ALA A 153 -20.99 32.05 3.33
C ALA A 153 -21.65 30.80 3.98
N LEU A 154 -21.82 29.73 3.20
CA LEU A 154 -22.44 28.48 3.66
C LEU A 154 -21.39 27.45 4.04
N TRP A 155 -21.71 26.59 5.00
CA TRP A 155 -20.86 25.47 5.40
C TRP A 155 -21.55 24.12 5.14
N PRO A 156 -20.76 23.05 4.91
CA PRO A 156 -21.29 21.69 4.93
C PRO A 156 -21.88 21.31 6.29
N GLN A 157 -22.77 20.31 6.31
CA GLN A 157 -23.37 19.83 7.56
C GLN A 157 -22.51 18.74 8.22
N PHE A 158 -21.68 19.14 9.19
CA PHE A 158 -20.76 18.25 9.92
C PHE A 158 -21.44 17.22 10.84
N ARG A 159 -22.76 17.28 11.02
CA ARG A 159 -23.53 16.23 11.72
C ARG A 159 -24.00 15.10 10.79
N SER A 160 -23.80 15.24 9.49
CA SER A 160 -24.17 14.25 8.49
C SER A 160 -23.07 13.21 8.32
N PRO A 161 -23.32 11.91 8.55
CA PRO A 161 -22.34 10.86 8.33
C PRO A 161 -21.82 10.78 6.88
N LEU A 162 -22.64 11.16 5.89
CA LEU A 162 -22.22 11.24 4.48
C LEU A 162 -21.07 12.24 4.27
N LEU A 163 -21.01 13.32 5.06
CA LEU A 163 -19.88 14.24 5.01
C LEU A 163 -18.62 13.60 5.61
N TRP A 164 -18.76 12.83 6.69
CA TRP A 164 -17.64 12.14 7.30
C TRP A 164 -17.01 11.18 6.31
N ASP A 165 -17.85 10.41 5.62
CA ASP A 165 -17.43 9.49 4.58
C ASP A 165 -16.64 10.18 3.45
N ALA A 166 -17.09 11.36 2.99
CA ALA A 166 -16.35 12.15 2.00
C ALA A 166 -14.94 12.55 2.47
N ILE A 167 -14.80 12.96 3.74
CA ILE A 167 -13.50 13.30 4.35
C ILE A 167 -12.64 12.03 4.55
N ASP A 168 -13.27 10.94 4.96
CA ASP A 168 -12.63 9.65 5.19
C ASP A 168 -12.03 9.10 3.91
N ILE A 169 -12.75 9.11 2.79
CA ILE A 169 -12.25 8.63 1.48
C ILE A 169 -11.04 9.45 1.02
N VAL A 170 -11.09 10.78 1.12
CA VAL A 170 -9.96 11.65 0.73
C VAL A 170 -8.75 11.37 1.62
N SER A 171 -8.99 11.28 2.93
CA SER A 171 -7.96 10.94 3.91
C SER A 171 -7.34 9.58 3.60
N TYR A 172 -8.18 8.59 3.25
CA TYR A 172 -7.81 7.23 2.95
C TYR A 172 -6.98 7.13 1.67
N LEU A 173 -7.36 7.85 0.63
CA LEU A 173 -6.59 7.94 -0.61
C LEU A 173 -5.19 8.51 -0.36
N VAL A 174 -5.07 9.59 0.42
CA VAL A 174 -3.77 10.20 0.76
C VAL A 174 -2.89 9.21 1.52
N VAL A 175 -3.46 8.46 2.47
CA VAL A 175 -2.74 7.41 3.20
C VAL A 175 -2.30 6.28 2.29
N CYS A 176 -3.19 5.77 1.43
CA CYS A 176 -2.87 4.70 0.48
C CYS A 176 -1.75 5.12 -0.48
N VAL A 177 -1.88 6.29 -1.11
CA VAL A 177 -0.86 6.83 -2.02
C VAL A 177 0.48 6.99 -1.30
N SER A 178 0.48 7.54 -0.08
CA SER A 178 1.70 7.78 0.68
C SER A 178 2.38 6.48 1.11
N LEU A 179 1.62 5.52 1.64
CA LEU A 179 2.16 4.21 2.06
C LEU A 179 2.70 3.44 0.87
N TRP A 180 1.92 3.37 -0.22
CA TRP A 180 2.29 2.69 -1.45
C TRP A 180 3.54 3.31 -2.09
N TYR A 181 3.57 4.63 -2.26
CA TYR A 181 4.72 5.32 -2.87
C TYR A 181 5.99 5.20 -2.01
N ILE A 182 5.90 5.44 -0.70
CA ILE A 182 7.06 5.31 0.19
C ILE A 182 7.56 3.88 0.17
N GLY A 183 6.67 2.90 0.27
CA GLY A 183 7.04 1.49 0.15
C GLY A 183 7.78 1.21 -1.16
N LEU A 184 7.36 1.83 -2.26
CA LEU A 184 7.87 1.61 -3.62
C LEU A 184 9.15 2.40 -3.94
N LEU A 185 9.44 3.48 -3.21
CA LEU A 185 10.53 4.41 -3.49
C LEU A 185 11.91 3.75 -3.69
N PRO A 186 12.36 2.78 -2.86
CA PRO A 186 13.65 2.13 -3.08
C PRO A 186 13.65 1.14 -4.26
N ASP A 187 12.49 0.52 -4.52
CA ASP A 187 12.33 -0.40 -5.65
C ASP A 187 12.35 0.37 -6.99
N LEU A 188 11.79 1.60 -7.03
CA LEU A 188 11.90 2.51 -8.18
C LEU A 188 13.35 2.92 -8.46
N ALA A 189 14.16 3.12 -7.41
CA ALA A 189 15.58 3.40 -7.58
C ALA A 189 16.31 2.20 -8.20
N SER A 190 15.95 0.98 -7.80
CA SER A 190 16.49 -0.25 -8.40
C SER A 190 16.10 -0.37 -9.89
N LEU A 191 14.86 0.00 -10.25
CA LEU A 191 14.42 0.04 -11.65
C LEU A 191 15.11 1.13 -12.46
N ARG A 192 15.31 2.33 -11.87
CA ARG A 192 16.07 3.42 -12.48
C ARG A 192 17.48 2.95 -12.83
N ASP A 193 18.19 2.41 -11.85
CA ASP A 193 19.60 2.06 -12.00
C ASP A 193 19.81 0.97 -13.05
N ARG A 194 18.94 -0.05 -13.06
CA ARG A 194 18.94 -1.08 -14.11
C ARG A 194 18.56 -0.53 -15.50
N ALA A 195 17.58 0.37 -15.58
CA ALA A 195 17.23 1.01 -16.84
C ALA A 195 18.37 1.89 -17.38
N VAL A 196 19.19 2.49 -16.51
CA VAL A 196 20.43 3.19 -16.89
C VAL A 196 21.47 2.20 -17.39
N GLU A 197 21.70 1.09 -16.69
CA GLU A 197 22.62 0.02 -17.15
C GLU A 197 22.23 -0.51 -18.53
N ASP A 198 20.94 -0.79 -18.74
CA ASP A 198 20.41 -1.22 -20.04
C ASP A 198 20.65 -0.16 -21.13
N ALA A 199 20.47 1.12 -20.81
CA ALA A 199 20.71 2.22 -21.74
C ALA A 199 22.20 2.39 -22.09
N LEU A 200 23.11 2.17 -21.13
CA LEU A 200 24.56 2.20 -21.32
C LEU A 200 25.06 0.98 -22.08
N ALA A 201 24.52 -0.22 -21.78
CA ALA A 201 24.86 -1.43 -22.52
C ALA A 201 24.47 -1.33 -24.00
N GLN A 202 23.34 -0.69 -24.29
CA GLN A 202 22.86 -0.44 -25.66
C GLN A 202 23.66 0.65 -26.40
N GLU A 203 24.52 1.43 -25.74
CA GLU A 203 25.44 2.36 -26.43
C GLU A 203 26.40 1.63 -27.38
N LYS A 204 26.71 0.37 -27.06
CA LYS A 204 27.55 -0.51 -27.88
C LYS A 204 26.81 -1.10 -29.09
N ALA A 205 25.48 -0.98 -29.16
CA ALA A 205 24.63 -1.52 -30.23
C ALA A 205 23.78 -0.41 -30.87
N HIS A 206 24.17 0.08 -32.05
CA HIS A 206 23.48 1.17 -32.77
C HIS A 206 21.97 0.89 -32.95
N GLY A 207 21.07 1.75 -32.44
CA GLY A 207 19.63 1.68 -32.78
C GLY A 207 18.64 2.49 -31.93
N ARG A 208 17.42 2.68 -32.48
CA ARG A 208 16.23 3.35 -31.88
C ARG A 208 15.87 2.90 -30.44
N SER A 209 16.40 1.77 -29.98
CA SER A 209 16.20 1.23 -28.62
C SER A 209 16.73 2.16 -27.51
N ARG A 210 17.85 2.86 -27.75
CA ARG A 210 18.51 3.72 -26.74
C ARG A 210 17.60 4.84 -26.22
N LYS A 211 16.90 5.56 -27.11
CA LYS A 211 16.01 6.67 -26.71
C LYS A 211 14.90 6.20 -25.78
N ARG A 212 14.36 4.99 -26.01
CA ARG A 212 13.32 4.40 -25.16
C ARG A 212 13.88 3.97 -23.81
N ALA A 213 15.06 3.34 -23.77
CA ALA A 213 15.73 2.96 -22.53
C ALA A 213 16.06 4.20 -21.66
N LEU A 214 16.60 5.27 -22.27
CA LEU A 214 16.85 6.54 -21.59
C LEU A 214 15.57 7.21 -21.09
N LEU A 215 14.49 7.19 -21.86
CA LEU A 215 13.20 7.72 -21.42
C LEU A 215 12.66 6.95 -20.21
N LYS A 216 12.77 5.61 -20.21
CA LYS A 216 12.42 4.77 -19.06
C LYS A 216 13.29 5.11 -17.85
N ALA A 217 14.61 5.20 -18.03
CA ALA A 217 15.54 5.58 -16.96
C ALA A 217 15.22 6.97 -16.37
N ARG A 218 14.87 7.94 -17.21
CA ARG A 218 14.43 9.29 -16.77
C ARG A 218 13.11 9.23 -16.01
N ALA A 219 12.13 8.48 -16.52
CA ALA A 219 10.83 8.32 -15.86
C ALA A 219 11.00 7.70 -14.47
N TYR A 220 11.71 6.57 -14.36
CA TYR A 220 12.05 5.96 -13.08
C TYR A 220 12.92 6.87 -12.21
N GLY A 221 13.81 7.67 -12.81
CA GLY A 221 14.63 8.66 -12.11
C GLY A 221 13.82 9.73 -11.40
N ILE A 222 12.81 10.29 -12.07
CA ILE A 222 11.91 11.31 -11.51
C ILE A 222 11.13 10.71 -10.34
N VAL A 223 10.50 9.55 -10.52
CA VAL A 223 9.69 8.93 -9.46
C VAL A 223 10.53 8.33 -8.33
N ALA A 224 11.79 7.95 -8.58
CA ALA A 224 12.72 7.57 -7.52
C ALA A 224 13.20 8.77 -6.69
N SER A 225 12.88 10.01 -7.10
CA SER A 225 13.18 11.26 -6.39
C SER A 225 14.65 11.43 -5.96
N GLY A 226 15.61 10.80 -6.64
CA GLY A 226 17.03 10.83 -6.24
C GLY A 226 17.40 9.87 -5.10
N TRP A 227 16.57 8.86 -4.82
CA TRP A 227 16.90 7.81 -3.86
C TRP A 227 18.18 7.06 -4.26
N ARG A 228 19.08 6.86 -3.31
CA ARG A 228 20.45 6.33 -3.51
C ARG A 228 20.86 5.31 -2.44
N GLY A 229 19.89 4.79 -1.70
CA GLY A 229 20.13 3.80 -0.65
C GLY A 229 21.07 4.24 0.47
N SER A 230 21.15 5.53 0.81
CA SER A 230 22.04 5.97 1.89
C SER A 230 21.52 5.53 3.27
N ALA A 231 22.40 5.34 4.25
CA ALA A 231 22.03 4.97 5.61
C ALA A 231 21.06 5.99 6.24
N ALA A 232 21.21 7.28 5.93
CA ALA A 232 20.28 8.33 6.35
C ALA A 232 18.89 8.18 5.70
N HIS A 233 18.86 7.88 4.40
CA HIS A 233 17.60 7.63 3.68
C HIS A 233 16.86 6.46 4.31
N TRP A 234 17.56 5.34 4.52
CA TRP A 234 17.01 4.13 5.11
C TRP A 234 16.48 4.33 6.54
N GLN A 235 17.22 5.03 7.39
CA GLN A 235 16.82 5.31 8.78
C GLN A 235 15.47 6.04 8.85
N LEU A 236 15.29 7.04 7.99
CA LEU A 236 14.05 7.82 7.93
C LEU A 236 12.91 7.06 7.24
N TRP A 237 13.23 6.30 6.19
CA TRP A 237 12.25 5.48 5.47
C TRP A 237 11.63 4.40 6.35
N VAL A 238 12.43 3.67 7.15
CA VAL A 238 11.90 2.63 8.05
C VAL A 238 10.92 3.23 9.06
N GLN A 239 11.21 4.43 9.57
CA GLN A 239 10.32 5.13 10.48
C GLN A 239 9.07 5.62 9.77
N ALA A 240 9.21 6.33 8.65
CA ALA A 240 8.09 6.87 7.89
C ALA A 240 7.11 5.77 7.48
N TYR A 241 7.63 4.66 6.97
CA TYR A 241 6.81 3.54 6.50
C TYR A 241 6.01 2.89 7.63
N ARG A 242 6.63 2.63 8.79
CA ARG A 242 5.93 2.11 9.97
C ARG A 242 4.94 3.11 10.57
N THR A 243 5.28 4.39 10.58
CA THR A 243 4.41 5.43 11.13
C THR A 243 3.17 5.63 10.27
N ILE A 244 3.30 5.69 8.94
CA ILE A 244 2.14 5.80 8.04
C ILE A 244 1.28 4.55 8.11
N ALA A 245 1.87 3.36 8.24
CA ALA A 245 1.12 2.13 8.43
C ALA A 245 0.27 2.17 9.72
N LEU A 246 0.82 2.70 10.82
CA LEU A 246 0.05 2.89 12.05
C LEU A 246 -1.11 3.87 11.86
N LEU A 247 -0.86 5.02 11.23
CA LEU A 247 -1.92 6.00 10.91
C LEU A 247 -2.99 5.37 10.00
N GLY A 248 -2.59 4.54 9.05
CA GLY A 248 -3.49 3.82 8.17
C GLY A 248 -4.35 2.77 8.87
N VAL A 249 -3.81 2.02 9.83
CA VAL A 249 -4.60 1.09 10.66
C VAL A 249 -5.68 1.86 11.44
N LEU A 250 -5.31 2.96 12.08
CA LEU A 250 -6.25 3.80 12.83
C LEU A 250 -7.33 4.39 11.91
N LEU A 251 -6.94 4.83 10.71
CA LEU A 251 -7.87 5.36 9.71
C LEU A 251 -8.83 4.29 9.19
N VAL A 252 -8.37 3.06 8.91
CA VAL A 252 -9.26 1.95 8.48
C VAL A 252 -10.33 1.69 9.52
N VAL A 253 -9.94 1.61 10.81
CA VAL A 253 -10.90 1.39 11.90
C VAL A 253 -11.89 2.56 11.98
N SER A 254 -11.42 3.80 11.87
CA SER A 254 -12.27 5.00 11.86
C SER A 254 -13.27 4.97 10.70
N LEU A 255 -12.79 4.72 9.47
CA LEU A 255 -13.59 4.72 8.25
C LEU A 255 -14.69 3.64 8.30
N GLN A 256 -14.33 2.41 8.65
CA GLN A 256 -15.31 1.31 8.72
C GLN A 256 -16.33 1.52 9.84
N THR A 257 -15.90 2.13 10.96
CA THR A 257 -16.82 2.55 12.03
C THR A 257 -17.72 3.70 11.57
N GLY A 258 -17.20 4.67 10.83
CA GLY A 258 -17.96 5.80 10.29
C GLY A 258 -19.07 5.36 9.34
N ALA A 259 -18.72 4.50 8.37
CA ALA A 259 -19.67 3.94 7.40
C ALA A 259 -20.79 3.14 8.07
N SER A 260 -20.45 2.28 9.03
CA SER A 260 -21.45 1.49 9.77
C SER A 260 -22.32 2.33 10.72
N VAL A 261 -21.74 3.33 11.39
CA VAL A 261 -22.48 4.25 12.26
C VAL A 261 -23.47 5.10 11.47
N MET A 262 -23.24 5.36 10.18
CA MET A 262 -24.25 5.97 9.31
C MET A 262 -25.55 5.15 9.26
N LEU A 263 -25.43 3.83 9.19
CA LEU A 263 -26.57 2.91 9.15
C LEU A 263 -27.13 2.68 10.56
N ALA A 264 -26.26 2.33 11.52
CA ALA A 264 -26.65 2.05 12.90
C ALA A 264 -27.22 3.26 13.64
N GLY A 265 -26.82 4.48 13.27
CA GLY A 265 -27.39 5.71 13.79
C GLY A 265 -28.77 6.05 13.23
N SER A 266 -29.26 5.31 12.22
CA SER A 266 -30.64 5.40 11.75
C SER A 266 -31.56 4.57 12.66
N VAL A 267 -32.87 4.84 12.58
CA VAL A 267 -33.89 4.04 13.27
C VAL A 267 -34.41 2.88 12.42
N MET A 268 -33.82 2.62 11.24
CA MET A 268 -34.36 1.60 10.33
C MET A 268 -34.20 0.19 10.93
N PRO A 269 -35.27 -0.64 10.91
CA PRO A 269 -35.20 -1.99 11.44
C PRO A 269 -34.22 -2.81 10.58
N GLY A 270 -33.26 -3.47 11.22
CA GLY A 270 -32.19 -4.21 10.53
C GLY A 270 -30.91 -3.41 10.24
N TRP A 271 -30.88 -2.10 10.52
CA TRP A 271 -29.65 -1.30 10.56
C TRP A 271 -29.26 -0.89 11.98
N HIS A 272 -30.24 -0.63 12.85
CA HIS A 272 -30.03 -0.14 14.21
C HIS A 272 -29.46 -1.22 15.16
N ASP A 273 -28.21 -1.63 14.93
CA ASP A 273 -27.52 -2.64 15.74
C ASP A 273 -26.10 -2.18 16.11
N THR A 274 -25.73 -2.40 17.38
CA THR A 274 -24.42 -2.07 17.94
C THR A 274 -23.30 -3.00 17.47
N ILE A 275 -23.60 -4.20 16.95
CA ILE A 275 -22.58 -5.10 16.39
C ILE A 275 -22.16 -4.70 14.97
N LEU A 276 -22.97 -3.89 14.28
CA LEU A 276 -22.78 -3.55 12.87
C LEU A 276 -21.38 -3.01 12.54
N PRO A 277 -20.75 -2.13 13.36
CA PRO A 277 -19.39 -1.68 13.11
C PRO A 277 -18.34 -2.80 13.12
N VAL A 278 -18.53 -3.80 13.97
CA VAL A 278 -17.66 -4.98 14.02
C VAL A 278 -17.88 -5.86 12.80
N THR A 279 -19.14 -6.09 12.40
CA THR A 279 -19.47 -6.88 11.21
C THR A 279 -18.89 -6.25 9.95
N PHE A 280 -19.06 -4.93 9.77
CA PHE A 280 -18.50 -4.18 8.64
C PHE A 280 -16.98 -4.30 8.59
N LEU A 281 -16.29 -4.08 9.71
CA LEU A 281 -14.84 -4.20 9.77
C LEU A 281 -14.38 -5.63 9.44
N VAL A 282 -14.97 -6.66 10.05
CA VAL A 282 -14.59 -8.07 9.82
C VAL A 282 -14.79 -8.47 8.36
N ASN A 283 -15.96 -8.16 7.78
CA ASN A 283 -16.27 -8.51 6.39
C ASN A 283 -15.42 -7.71 5.39
N ALA A 284 -15.08 -6.45 5.69
CA ALA A 284 -14.15 -5.65 4.90
C ALA A 284 -12.73 -6.26 4.90
N VAL A 285 -12.20 -6.65 6.06
CA VAL A 285 -10.90 -7.33 6.12
C VAL A 285 -10.95 -8.66 5.39
N PHE A 286 -12.03 -9.42 5.54
CA PHE A 286 -12.16 -10.73 4.94
C PHE A 286 -12.17 -10.67 3.40
N SER A 287 -12.99 -9.81 2.82
CA SER A 287 -13.03 -9.58 1.37
C SER A 287 -11.71 -9.02 0.83
N GLY A 288 -11.08 -8.07 1.52
CA GLY A 288 -9.77 -7.53 1.14
C GLY A 288 -8.66 -8.58 1.13
N VAL A 289 -8.60 -9.47 2.13
CA VAL A 289 -7.68 -10.61 2.13
C VAL A 289 -7.98 -11.57 0.99
N GLY A 290 -9.25 -11.87 0.73
CA GLY A 290 -9.69 -12.75 -0.36
C GLY A 290 -9.23 -12.26 -1.74
N VAL A 291 -9.50 -10.99 -2.06
CA VAL A 291 -9.06 -10.36 -3.32
C VAL A 291 -7.53 -10.31 -3.39
N THR A 292 -6.85 -9.93 -2.30
CA THR A 292 -5.38 -9.90 -2.25
C THR A 292 -4.79 -11.27 -2.51
N ALA A 293 -5.34 -12.34 -1.92
CA ALA A 293 -4.87 -13.70 -2.13
C ALA A 293 -5.06 -14.15 -3.58
N ALA A 294 -6.20 -13.83 -4.20
CA ALA A 294 -6.45 -14.12 -5.61
C ALA A 294 -5.44 -13.40 -6.53
N VAL A 295 -5.13 -12.12 -6.27
CA VAL A 295 -4.13 -11.37 -7.04
C VAL A 295 -2.72 -11.89 -6.80
N VAL A 296 -2.35 -12.28 -5.57
CA VAL A 296 -1.05 -12.91 -5.27
C VAL A 296 -0.89 -14.22 -6.05
N VAL A 297 -1.93 -15.05 -6.11
CA VAL A 297 -1.92 -16.29 -6.92
C VAL A 297 -1.81 -15.98 -8.42
N LEU A 298 -2.50 -14.96 -8.91
CA LEU A 298 -2.40 -14.51 -10.29
C LEU A 298 -0.97 -14.06 -10.62
N VAL A 299 -0.37 -13.20 -9.80
CA VAL A 299 1.01 -12.71 -9.97
C VAL A 299 2.00 -13.87 -9.94
N ARG A 300 1.87 -14.78 -8.97
CA ARG A 300 2.72 -15.97 -8.85
C ARG A 300 2.67 -16.83 -10.12
N SER A 301 1.48 -17.16 -10.60
CA SER A 301 1.29 -18.06 -11.75
C SER A 301 1.68 -17.43 -13.09
N VAL A 302 1.38 -16.15 -13.30
CA VAL A 302 1.67 -15.44 -14.56
C VAL A 302 3.15 -15.15 -14.71
N TYR A 303 3.81 -14.70 -13.64
CA TYR A 303 5.23 -14.30 -13.66
C TYR A 303 6.19 -15.37 -13.15
N ARG A 304 5.69 -16.56 -12.78
CA ARG A 304 6.48 -17.71 -12.28
C ARG A 304 7.40 -17.32 -11.11
N LEU A 305 6.83 -16.59 -10.15
CA LEU A 305 7.55 -16.10 -8.96
C LEU A 305 7.49 -17.09 -7.79
N ASP A 306 7.41 -18.39 -8.04
CA ASP A 306 7.29 -19.45 -7.02
C ASP A 306 8.44 -19.42 -5.99
N GLY A 307 9.63 -18.97 -6.39
CA GLY A 307 10.78 -18.81 -5.51
C GLY A 307 10.68 -17.64 -4.52
N LEU A 308 9.78 -16.68 -4.75
CA LEU A 308 9.50 -15.53 -3.87
C LEU A 308 8.15 -15.65 -3.16
N ILE A 309 7.14 -16.19 -3.86
CA ILE A 309 5.80 -16.44 -3.33
C ILE A 309 5.64 -17.95 -3.11
N SER A 310 6.25 -18.45 -2.04
CA SER A 310 6.18 -19.87 -1.67
C SER A 310 4.76 -20.35 -1.27
N ASP A 311 4.58 -21.67 -1.25
CA ASP A 311 3.33 -22.31 -0.77
C ASP A 311 3.02 -21.97 0.68
N ARG A 312 4.04 -21.65 1.47
CA ARG A 312 3.87 -21.23 2.86
C ARG A 312 3.12 -19.90 2.97
N HIS A 313 3.38 -18.96 2.05
CA HIS A 313 2.62 -17.71 1.99
C HIS A 313 1.13 -17.97 1.71
N LEU A 314 0.84 -18.85 0.75
CA LEU A 314 -0.54 -19.21 0.42
C LEU A 314 -1.24 -19.92 1.60
N GLU A 315 -0.53 -20.79 2.31
CA GLU A 315 -1.07 -21.44 3.51
C GLU A 315 -1.37 -20.43 4.62
N ILE A 316 -0.52 -19.43 4.84
CA ILE A 316 -0.76 -18.37 5.82
C ILE A 316 -1.98 -17.53 5.43
N LEU A 317 -2.11 -17.15 4.16
CA LEU A 317 -3.29 -16.44 3.65
C LEU A 317 -4.57 -17.27 3.82
N ALA A 318 -4.51 -18.59 3.56
CA ALA A 318 -5.63 -19.50 3.79
C ALA A 318 -6.05 -19.58 5.27
N ARG A 319 -5.08 -19.62 6.20
CA ARG A 319 -5.37 -19.59 7.65
C ARG A 319 -5.96 -18.25 8.09
N LEU A 320 -5.48 -17.14 7.52
CA LEU A 320 -6.03 -15.82 7.79
C LEU A 320 -7.48 -15.71 7.30
N MET A 321 -7.77 -16.18 6.08
CA MET A 321 -9.14 -16.27 5.55
C MET A 321 -10.03 -17.17 6.40
N LEU A 322 -9.53 -18.31 6.88
CA LEU A 322 -10.29 -19.17 7.80
C LEU A 322 -10.65 -18.44 9.10
N CYS A 323 -9.68 -17.76 9.71
CA CYS A 323 -9.88 -17.00 10.94
C CYS A 323 -10.95 -15.90 10.76
N LEU A 324 -10.85 -15.13 9.68
CA LEU A 324 -11.81 -14.08 9.34
C LEU A 324 -13.18 -14.66 8.96
N GLY A 325 -13.24 -15.81 8.30
CA GLY A 325 -14.49 -16.53 8.01
C GLY A 325 -15.19 -17.01 9.29
N CYS A 326 -14.44 -17.48 10.29
CA CYS A 326 -15.01 -17.80 11.61
C CYS A 326 -15.50 -16.55 12.36
N ALA A 327 -14.77 -15.43 12.28
CA ALA A 327 -15.19 -14.17 12.87
C ALA A 327 -16.48 -13.63 12.20
N SER A 328 -16.55 -13.69 10.86
CA SER A 328 -17.74 -13.31 10.09
C SER A 328 -18.93 -14.20 10.46
N LEU A 329 -18.74 -15.52 10.52
CA LEU A 329 -19.78 -16.45 10.96
C LEU A 329 -20.29 -16.13 12.38
N TYR A 330 -19.39 -15.76 13.30
CA TYR A 330 -19.76 -15.32 14.64
C TYR A 330 -20.60 -14.04 14.62
N CYS A 331 -20.24 -13.04 13.81
CA CYS A 331 -21.02 -11.82 13.65
C CYS A 331 -22.45 -12.11 13.16
N TYR A 332 -22.60 -12.88 12.08
CA TYR A 332 -23.93 -13.28 11.60
C TYR A 332 -24.69 -14.10 12.64
N ALA A 333 -24.06 -15.11 13.25
CA ALA A 333 -24.72 -15.90 14.27
C ALA A 333 -25.24 -15.02 15.41
N THR A 334 -24.43 -14.07 15.87
CA THR A 334 -24.80 -13.15 16.96
C THR A 334 -25.97 -12.25 16.56
N GLU A 335 -25.95 -11.66 15.36
CA GLU A 335 -27.07 -10.88 14.83
C GLU A 335 -28.35 -11.72 14.75
N PHE A 336 -28.29 -12.90 14.14
CA PHE A 336 -29.43 -13.81 14.00
C PHE A 336 -30.01 -14.24 15.35
N PHE A 337 -29.17 -14.66 16.30
CA PHE A 337 -29.62 -15.08 17.63
C PHE A 337 -30.16 -13.90 18.44
N SER A 338 -29.52 -12.73 18.38
CA SER A 338 -29.96 -11.52 19.09
C SER A 338 -31.32 -11.06 18.59
N THR A 339 -31.50 -10.93 17.26
CA THR A 339 -32.78 -10.54 16.66
C THR A 339 -33.87 -11.58 16.93
N PHE A 340 -33.55 -12.88 16.88
CA PHE A 340 -34.52 -13.93 17.14
C PHE A 340 -35.03 -13.92 18.60
N LEU A 341 -34.11 -13.76 19.58
CA LEU A 341 -34.44 -13.81 20.99
C LEU A 341 -35.03 -12.50 21.52
N HIS A 342 -34.44 -11.36 21.14
CA HIS A 342 -34.71 -10.05 21.74
C HIS A 342 -35.24 -9.02 20.75
N GLY A 343 -35.12 -9.26 19.45
CA GLY A 343 -35.54 -8.29 18.44
C GLY A 343 -37.04 -8.07 18.43
N ASP A 344 -37.49 -6.90 18.00
CA ASP A 344 -38.92 -6.59 17.90
C ASP A 344 -39.59 -7.30 16.70
N ALA A 345 -40.89 -7.11 16.53
CA ALA A 345 -41.62 -7.74 15.41
C ALA A 345 -41.14 -7.24 14.03
N ARG A 346 -40.62 -6.02 13.93
CA ARG A 346 -40.13 -5.42 12.68
C ARG A 346 -38.76 -5.96 12.32
N GLU A 347 -37.86 -6.05 13.27
CA GLU A 347 -36.52 -6.62 13.14
C GLU A 347 -36.58 -8.12 12.81
N ARG A 348 -37.40 -8.90 13.53
CA ARG A 348 -37.66 -10.31 13.16
C ARG A 348 -38.26 -10.42 11.76
N GLY A 349 -39.11 -9.47 11.38
CA GLY A 349 -39.66 -9.37 10.02
C GLY A 349 -38.58 -9.17 8.97
N VAL A 350 -37.59 -8.31 9.22
CA VAL A 350 -36.43 -8.12 8.31
C VAL A 350 -35.64 -9.42 8.20
N LEU A 351 -35.39 -10.11 9.31
CA LEU A 351 -34.68 -11.38 9.33
C LEU A 351 -35.35 -12.44 8.42
N VAL A 352 -36.67 -12.58 8.55
CA VAL A 352 -37.46 -13.49 7.70
C VAL A 352 -37.40 -13.07 6.23
N ARG A 353 -37.49 -11.77 5.93
CA ARG A 353 -37.38 -11.25 4.56
C ARG A 353 -35.99 -11.49 3.95
N ARG A 354 -34.92 -11.41 4.74
CA ARG A 354 -33.56 -11.75 4.27
C ARG A 354 -33.48 -13.21 3.83
N MET A 355 -34.13 -14.14 4.53
CA MET A 355 -34.05 -15.58 4.24
C MET A 355 -35.05 -16.07 3.17
N THR A 356 -36.23 -15.46 3.10
CA THR A 356 -37.37 -15.98 2.32
C THR A 356 -38.07 -14.95 1.43
N GLY A 357 -37.67 -13.68 1.49
CA GLY A 357 -38.25 -12.60 0.69
C GLY A 357 -37.77 -12.57 -0.76
N GLU A 358 -38.19 -11.53 -1.49
CA GLU A 358 -37.90 -11.34 -2.92
C GLU A 358 -36.39 -11.33 -3.24
N HIS A 359 -35.56 -10.77 -2.34
CA HIS A 359 -34.10 -10.74 -2.48
C HIS A 359 -33.38 -11.78 -1.61
N ALA A 360 -34.03 -12.90 -1.27
CA ALA A 360 -33.42 -13.97 -0.47
C ALA A 360 -32.15 -14.57 -1.11
N TRP A 361 -32.01 -14.44 -2.43
CA TRP A 361 -30.80 -14.85 -3.15
C TRP A 361 -29.53 -14.19 -2.58
N ALA A 362 -29.62 -12.96 -2.06
CA ALA A 362 -28.47 -12.26 -1.49
C ALA A 362 -27.99 -12.96 -0.21
N PHE A 363 -28.90 -13.30 0.71
CA PHE A 363 -28.59 -14.07 1.92
C PHE A 363 -27.99 -15.44 1.58
N TRP A 364 -28.59 -16.19 0.66
CA TRP A 364 -28.06 -17.50 0.29
C TRP A 364 -26.72 -17.42 -0.44
N THR A 365 -26.44 -16.32 -1.14
CA THR A 365 -25.12 -16.04 -1.73
C THR A 365 -24.09 -15.75 -0.63
N VAL A 366 -24.44 -15.00 0.42
CA VAL A 366 -23.58 -14.82 1.60
C VAL A 366 -23.23 -16.17 2.21
N VAL A 367 -24.22 -17.04 2.44
CA VAL A 367 -23.98 -18.38 3.00
C VAL A 367 -23.09 -19.23 2.09
N ALA A 368 -23.40 -19.29 0.80
CA ALA A 368 -22.73 -20.17 -0.17
C ALA A 368 -21.35 -19.66 -0.61
N CYS A 369 -21.08 -18.36 -0.56
CA CYS A 369 -19.85 -17.76 -1.08
C CYS A 369 -18.96 -17.15 0.01
N LEU A 370 -19.53 -16.58 1.08
CA LEU A 370 -18.78 -15.97 2.18
C LEU A 370 -18.48 -16.97 3.31
N LEU A 371 -19.54 -17.63 3.83
CA LEU A 371 -19.43 -18.37 5.09
C LEU A 371 -18.93 -19.81 4.90
N ILE A 372 -19.58 -20.58 4.02
CA ILE A 372 -19.27 -22.01 3.83
C ILE A 372 -17.88 -22.25 3.20
N PRO A 373 -17.49 -21.57 2.09
CA PRO A 373 -16.24 -21.88 1.42
C PRO A 373 -15.00 -21.65 2.29
N ALA A 374 -15.06 -20.66 3.19
CA ALA A 374 -14.00 -20.38 4.14
C ALA A 374 -13.65 -21.60 5.02
N GLN A 375 -14.66 -22.40 5.38
CA GLN A 375 -14.51 -23.59 6.23
C GLN A 375 -13.76 -24.72 5.53
N ALA A 376 -13.66 -24.73 4.20
CA ALA A 376 -12.85 -25.71 3.48
C ALA A 376 -11.37 -25.66 3.91
N PHE A 377 -10.90 -24.51 4.40
CA PHE A 377 -9.55 -24.34 4.90
C PHE A 377 -9.28 -25.02 6.25
N TRP A 378 -10.25 -25.67 6.91
CA TRP A 378 -9.93 -26.62 8.00
C TRP A 378 -9.08 -27.79 7.49
N SER A 379 -9.26 -28.19 6.23
CA SER A 379 -8.45 -29.22 5.58
C SER A 379 -7.09 -28.68 5.11
N ALA A 380 -6.01 -29.35 5.51
CA ALA A 380 -4.65 -29.01 5.06
C ALA A 380 -4.47 -29.11 3.54
N ARG A 381 -5.23 -29.99 2.87
CA ARG A 381 -5.20 -30.15 1.42
C ARG A 381 -5.69 -28.90 0.68
N MET A 382 -6.74 -28.27 1.20
CA MET A 382 -7.31 -27.05 0.62
C MET A 382 -6.42 -25.85 0.88
N ARG A 383 -5.81 -25.75 2.07
CA ARG A 383 -4.85 -24.67 2.37
C ARG A 383 -3.59 -24.68 1.51
N ARG A 384 -3.19 -25.85 1.00
CA ARG A 384 -2.01 -26.03 0.13
C ARG A 384 -2.34 -25.94 -1.36
N SER A 385 -3.62 -25.87 -1.73
CA SER A 385 -4.03 -25.78 -3.13
C SER A 385 -4.08 -24.32 -3.59
N THR A 386 -3.19 -23.97 -4.52
CA THR A 386 -3.13 -22.63 -5.12
C THR A 386 -4.45 -22.20 -5.74
N LEU A 387 -5.13 -23.12 -6.44
CA LEU A 387 -6.44 -22.85 -7.05
C LEU A 387 -7.53 -22.65 -5.98
N ALA A 388 -7.53 -23.44 -4.91
CA ALA A 388 -8.53 -23.30 -3.84
C ALA A 388 -8.38 -21.96 -3.12
N VAL A 389 -7.15 -21.51 -2.87
CA VAL A 389 -6.87 -20.20 -2.25
C VAL A 389 -7.43 -19.06 -3.10
N ALA A 390 -7.19 -19.07 -4.41
CA ALA A 390 -7.73 -18.05 -5.31
C ALA A 390 -9.25 -18.14 -5.46
N ALA A 391 -9.81 -19.33 -5.66
CA ALA A 391 -11.24 -19.54 -5.87
C ALA A 391 -12.05 -19.14 -4.63
N ILE A 392 -11.64 -19.58 -3.43
CA ILE A 392 -12.31 -19.19 -2.19
C ILE A 392 -12.14 -17.69 -1.93
N GLY A 393 -10.97 -17.12 -2.19
CA GLY A 393 -10.77 -15.67 -2.07
C GLY A 393 -11.72 -14.84 -2.96
N LEU A 394 -11.98 -15.29 -4.19
CA LEU A 394 -12.95 -14.66 -5.09
C LEU A 394 -14.41 -14.90 -4.65
N LEU A 395 -14.75 -16.10 -4.17
CA LEU A 395 -16.07 -16.39 -3.61
C LEU A 395 -16.38 -15.51 -2.40
N VAL A 396 -15.42 -15.34 -1.50
CA VAL A 396 -15.53 -14.43 -0.34
C VAL A 396 -15.82 -13.01 -0.81
N ALA A 397 -15.16 -12.54 -1.86
CA ALA A 397 -15.42 -11.22 -2.43
C ALA A 397 -16.85 -11.11 -3.00
N VAL A 398 -17.35 -12.12 -3.71
CA VAL A 398 -18.74 -12.17 -4.20
C VAL A 398 -19.75 -12.20 -3.05
N GLY A 399 -19.51 -13.01 -2.02
CA GLY A 399 -20.36 -13.10 -0.85
C GLY A 399 -20.42 -11.78 -0.06
N ALA A 400 -19.29 -11.08 0.06
CA ALA A 400 -19.26 -9.75 0.68
C ALA A 400 -20.04 -8.69 -0.14
N TYR A 401 -20.04 -8.78 -1.48
CA TYR A 401 -20.88 -7.89 -2.29
C TYR A 401 -22.37 -8.16 -2.04
N ALA A 402 -22.76 -9.44 -1.99
CA ALA A 402 -24.13 -9.84 -1.67
C ALA A 402 -24.56 -9.38 -0.27
N ASP A 403 -23.64 -9.34 0.71
CA ASP A 403 -23.88 -8.78 2.04
C ASP A 403 -24.29 -7.30 1.97
N HIS A 404 -23.52 -6.46 1.24
CA HIS A 404 -23.88 -5.05 1.08
C HIS A 404 -25.21 -4.84 0.36
N VAL A 405 -25.50 -5.65 -0.67
CA VAL A 405 -26.80 -5.62 -1.36
C VAL A 405 -27.93 -6.01 -0.39
N MET A 406 -27.73 -7.05 0.42
CA MET A 406 -28.71 -7.50 1.40
C MET A 406 -28.97 -6.43 2.47
N VAL A 407 -27.91 -5.87 3.05
CA VAL A 407 -27.99 -4.83 4.09
C VAL A 407 -28.77 -3.64 3.57
N LEU A 408 -28.53 -3.18 2.35
CA LEU A 408 -29.21 -2.01 1.79
C LEU A 408 -30.63 -2.33 1.28
N VAL A 409 -30.74 -3.19 0.27
CA VAL A 409 -31.99 -3.39 -0.49
C VAL A 409 -33.08 -4.04 0.35
N VAL A 410 -32.77 -5.11 1.10
CA VAL A 410 -33.79 -5.83 1.89
C VAL A 410 -34.34 -4.95 3.01
N THR A 411 -33.48 -4.13 3.61
CA THR A 411 -33.85 -3.22 4.70
C THR A 411 -34.67 -2.04 4.17
N LEU A 412 -34.24 -1.40 3.08
CA LEU A 412 -34.92 -0.23 2.51
C LEU A 412 -36.21 -0.56 1.77
N ALA A 413 -36.37 -1.78 1.23
CA ALA A 413 -37.58 -2.16 0.50
C ALA A 413 -38.85 -2.12 1.36
N GLN A 414 -38.70 -2.21 2.69
CA GLN A 414 -39.82 -2.10 3.62
C GLN A 414 -39.36 -1.52 4.98
N ASP A 415 -39.77 -0.28 5.25
CA ASP A 415 -39.59 0.38 6.55
C ASP A 415 -40.70 -0.01 7.57
N PHE A 416 -40.97 0.86 8.55
CA PHE A 416 -42.01 0.65 9.56
C PHE A 416 -43.45 0.65 9.00
N LEU A 417 -43.71 1.38 7.91
CA LEU A 417 -45.02 1.58 7.31
C LEU A 417 -45.26 0.58 6.18
N PRO A 418 -46.35 -0.21 6.21
CA PRO A 418 -46.66 -1.11 5.10
C PRO A 418 -46.86 -0.39 3.75
N SER A 419 -47.31 0.87 3.78
CA SER A 419 -47.60 1.67 2.58
C SER A 419 -46.37 2.24 1.87
N SER A 420 -45.21 2.26 2.52
CA SER A 420 -43.94 2.71 1.92
C SER A 420 -43.22 1.58 1.17
N ARG A 421 -43.72 0.34 1.28
CA ARG A 421 -43.09 -0.83 0.63
C ARG A 421 -43.10 -0.66 -0.88
N LEU A 422 -41.91 -0.61 -1.47
CA LEU A 422 -41.72 -0.57 -2.92
C LEU A 422 -40.73 -1.66 -3.33
N ALA A 423 -41.10 -2.43 -4.36
CA ALA A 423 -40.20 -3.41 -4.94
C ALA A 423 -39.03 -2.71 -5.64
N TYR A 424 -37.85 -3.28 -5.52
CA TYR A 424 -36.67 -2.89 -6.27
C TYR A 424 -36.32 -4.00 -7.25
N SER A 425 -36.02 -3.63 -8.49
CA SER A 425 -35.56 -4.56 -9.52
C SER A 425 -34.24 -4.05 -10.07
N GLU A 426 -33.25 -4.93 -10.16
CA GLU A 426 -31.95 -4.59 -10.70
C GLU A 426 -32.07 -4.20 -12.19
N THR A 427 -31.51 -3.04 -12.53
CA THR A 427 -31.41 -2.61 -13.92
C THR A 427 -30.10 -3.07 -14.54
N ILE A 428 -30.08 -3.23 -15.86
CA ILE A 428 -28.84 -3.51 -16.59
C ILE A 428 -27.78 -2.43 -16.36
N TRP A 429 -28.20 -1.19 -16.13
CA TRP A 429 -27.31 -0.05 -15.89
C TRP A 429 -26.57 -0.17 -14.56
N GLY A 430 -27.23 -0.62 -13.49
CA GLY A 430 -26.56 -0.85 -12.19
C GLY A 430 -25.48 -1.93 -12.29
N VAL A 431 -25.80 -3.05 -12.94
CA VAL A 431 -24.84 -4.14 -13.20
C VAL A 431 -23.70 -3.68 -14.10
N ALA A 432 -24.00 -2.91 -15.16
CA ALA A 432 -22.99 -2.38 -16.07
C ALA A 432 -22.08 -1.33 -15.41
N THR A 433 -22.59 -0.51 -14.48
CA THR A 433 -21.77 0.40 -13.67
C THR A 433 -20.77 -0.38 -12.82
N PHE A 434 -21.20 -1.45 -12.14
CA PHE A 434 -20.31 -2.31 -11.35
C PHE A 434 -19.30 -3.06 -12.22
N ALA A 435 -19.74 -3.72 -13.29
CA ALA A 435 -18.84 -4.40 -14.22
C ALA A 435 -17.82 -3.43 -14.85
N GLY A 436 -18.26 -2.20 -15.13
CA GLY A 436 -17.40 -1.14 -15.63
C GLY A 436 -16.35 -0.67 -14.62
N SER A 437 -16.71 -0.53 -13.34
CA SER A 437 -15.74 -0.16 -12.30
C SER A 437 -14.72 -1.29 -12.02
N VAL A 438 -15.10 -2.56 -12.21
CA VAL A 438 -14.13 -3.67 -12.29
C VAL A 438 -13.17 -3.50 -13.46
N GLY A 439 -13.65 -2.99 -14.61
CA GLY A 439 -12.82 -2.58 -15.74
C GLY A 439 -11.78 -1.52 -15.40
N LEU A 440 -12.17 -0.50 -14.61
CA LEU A 440 -11.24 0.51 -14.08
C LEU A 440 -10.15 -0.14 -13.22
N PHE A 441 -10.54 -0.96 -12.24
CA PHE A 441 -9.60 -1.69 -11.39
C PHE A 441 -8.62 -2.55 -12.20
N LEU A 442 -9.13 -3.37 -13.13
CA LEU A 442 -8.31 -4.26 -13.95
C LEU A 442 -7.37 -3.49 -14.87
N THR A 443 -7.82 -2.37 -15.44
CA THR A 443 -6.99 -1.51 -16.29
C THR A 443 -5.81 -0.96 -15.51
N LEU A 444 -6.07 -0.41 -14.32
CA LEU A 444 -5.02 0.13 -13.45
C LEU A 444 -4.09 -0.99 -12.93
N LEU A 445 -4.64 -2.15 -12.58
CA LEU A 445 -3.86 -3.31 -12.12
C LEU A 445 -2.92 -3.82 -13.21
N LEU A 446 -3.40 -3.94 -14.45
CA LEU A 446 -2.57 -4.39 -15.58
C LEU A 446 -1.48 -3.37 -15.91
N LEU A 447 -1.75 -2.06 -15.81
CA LEU A 447 -0.72 -1.02 -15.95
C LEU A 447 0.32 -1.11 -14.83
N PHE A 448 -0.12 -1.30 -13.59
CA PHE A 448 0.77 -1.52 -12.45
C PHE A 448 1.69 -2.72 -12.69
N LEU A 449 1.12 -3.89 -12.97
CA LEU A 449 1.87 -5.12 -13.20
C LEU A 449 2.80 -5.04 -14.43
N ARG A 450 2.52 -4.11 -15.36
CA ARG A 450 3.35 -3.88 -16.55
C ARG A 450 4.57 -3.02 -16.30
N TYR A 451 4.48 -2.04 -15.41
CA TYR A 451 5.46 -0.95 -15.27
C TYR A 451 6.11 -0.87 -13.89
N LEU A 452 5.57 -1.57 -12.90
CA LEU A 452 6.01 -1.53 -11.51
C LEU A 452 6.18 -2.96 -10.96
N PRO A 453 7.08 -3.15 -9.98
CA PRO A 453 7.37 -4.47 -9.42
C PRO A 453 6.19 -4.95 -8.56
N ALA A 454 5.70 -6.16 -8.84
CA ALA A 454 4.57 -6.75 -8.10
C ALA A 454 4.95 -7.25 -6.70
N VAL A 455 6.23 -7.52 -6.46
CA VAL A 455 6.79 -7.97 -5.18
C VAL A 455 7.84 -6.95 -4.73
N SER A 456 7.96 -6.68 -3.43
CA SER A 456 8.99 -5.74 -2.96
C SER A 456 10.38 -6.35 -3.07
N ILE A 457 11.25 -5.70 -3.84
CA ILE A 457 12.65 -6.12 -4.03
C ILE A 457 13.40 -5.97 -2.70
N THR A 458 13.25 -4.80 -2.08
CA THR A 458 13.92 -4.45 -0.84
C THR A 458 13.59 -5.42 0.31
N GLU A 459 12.32 -5.72 0.54
CA GLU A 459 11.92 -6.60 1.64
C GLU A 459 12.29 -8.06 1.36
N SER A 460 12.18 -8.51 0.11
CA SER A 460 12.62 -9.87 -0.28
C SER A 460 14.12 -10.06 -0.09
N ARG A 461 14.93 -9.03 -0.38
CA ARG A 461 16.37 -9.01 -0.11
C ARG A 461 16.69 -9.09 1.38
N ARG A 462 15.96 -8.35 2.23
CA ARG A 462 16.13 -8.45 3.69
C ARG A 462 15.83 -9.85 4.21
N LEU A 463 14.74 -10.46 3.74
CA LEU A 463 14.39 -11.83 4.10
C LEU A 463 15.46 -12.83 3.66
N ALA A 464 16.01 -12.66 2.45
CA ALA A 464 17.09 -13.49 1.96
C ALA A 464 18.34 -13.41 2.86
N LEU A 465 18.76 -12.20 3.26
CA LEU A 465 19.89 -12.02 4.18
C LEU A 465 19.65 -12.63 5.56
N ALA A 466 18.40 -12.63 6.04
CA ALA A 466 18.05 -13.18 7.34
C ALA A 466 18.00 -14.72 7.36
N VAL A 467 17.51 -15.35 6.27
CA VAL A 467 17.14 -16.78 6.27
C VAL A 467 18.01 -17.63 5.36
N THR A 468 18.66 -17.05 4.35
CA THR A 468 19.29 -17.82 3.26
C THR A 468 20.81 -17.90 3.42
N PRO A 469 21.39 -19.13 3.53
CA PRO A 469 22.84 -19.30 3.64
C PRO A 469 23.62 -18.79 2.42
N THR A 470 23.07 -18.90 1.20
CA THR A 470 23.73 -18.39 -0.02
C THR A 470 23.78 -16.87 -0.06
N ALA A 471 22.73 -16.16 0.37
CA ALA A 471 22.76 -14.71 0.50
C ALA A 471 23.79 -14.26 1.56
N ALA A 472 23.79 -14.90 2.73
CA ALA A 472 24.77 -14.63 3.79
C ALA A 472 26.21 -15.02 3.40
N ALA A 473 26.39 -16.07 2.60
CA ALA A 473 27.70 -16.49 2.10
C ALA A 473 28.20 -15.60 0.96
N ALA A 474 27.31 -15.11 0.08
CA ALA A 474 27.64 -14.12 -0.94
C ALA A 474 28.05 -12.79 -0.31
N GLU A 475 27.44 -12.45 0.83
CA GLU A 475 27.85 -11.31 1.65
C GLU A 475 29.28 -11.49 2.22
N ARG A 476 29.68 -12.71 2.58
CA ARG A 476 30.99 -13.02 3.19
C ARG A 476 32.11 -13.35 2.21
N LYS A 477 31.82 -13.71 0.96
CA LYS A 477 32.86 -14.12 0.00
C LYS A 477 33.61 -12.87 -0.51
N PRO A 478 34.93 -12.74 -0.23
CA PRO A 478 35.74 -11.75 -0.90
C PRO A 478 35.75 -12.04 -2.41
N VAL A 479 35.72 -10.97 -3.21
CA VAL A 479 35.88 -11.06 -4.67
C VAL A 479 37.25 -11.72 -4.95
N ARG A 480 37.29 -12.71 -5.86
CA ARG A 480 38.57 -13.35 -6.24
C ARG A 480 39.54 -12.28 -6.77
N GLU A 481 40.84 -12.43 -6.54
CA GLU A 481 41.86 -11.50 -7.08
C GLU A 481 41.73 -11.29 -8.60
N SER A 482 41.26 -12.30 -9.34
CA SER A 482 40.97 -12.21 -10.78
C SER A 482 39.79 -11.30 -11.15
N GLU A 483 38.90 -11.00 -10.20
CA GLU A 483 37.72 -10.15 -10.34
C GLU A 483 37.91 -8.78 -9.67
N MET A 484 38.91 -8.63 -8.80
CA MET A 484 39.38 -7.32 -8.33
C MET A 484 39.96 -6.60 -9.54
N ARG A 485 39.33 -5.50 -9.95
CA ARG A 485 40.00 -4.59 -10.87
C ARG A 485 41.20 -4.02 -10.09
N PRO A 486 42.43 -4.13 -10.61
CA PRO A 486 43.53 -3.37 -10.02
C PRO A 486 43.12 -1.90 -9.97
N LEU A 487 43.60 -1.17 -8.96
CA LEU A 487 43.60 0.28 -8.96
C LEU A 487 44.20 0.68 -10.31
N ALA A 488 43.35 1.00 -11.28
CA ALA A 488 43.85 1.43 -12.57
C ALA A 488 44.62 2.71 -12.27
N GLU A 489 45.93 2.68 -12.52
CA GLU A 489 46.68 3.88 -12.84
C GLU A 489 46.05 4.45 -14.11
N GLU A 490 44.88 5.09 -13.99
CA GLU A 490 44.37 5.96 -15.03
C GLU A 490 45.38 7.10 -15.13
N ARG A 491 46.22 6.98 -16.17
CA ARG A 491 47.30 7.88 -16.56
C ARG A 491 46.95 9.35 -16.34
N ASP A 492 47.76 10.01 -15.52
CA ASP A 492 48.34 11.36 -15.61
C ASP A 492 47.54 12.61 -16.00
N GLU A 493 46.26 12.57 -16.40
CA GLU A 493 45.54 13.79 -16.79
C GLU A 493 44.58 14.36 -15.73
N ALA A 494 44.30 13.63 -14.64
CA ALA A 494 43.26 13.98 -13.66
C ALA A 494 43.74 14.27 -12.22
N GLN A 495 45.05 14.32 -11.96
CA GLN A 495 45.57 14.57 -10.59
C GLN A 495 45.29 16.00 -10.07
N ASP A 496 45.05 16.97 -10.97
CA ASP A 496 44.78 18.38 -10.62
C ASP A 496 43.28 18.73 -10.54
N ALA A 497 42.37 17.78 -10.82
CA ALA A 497 40.94 18.04 -10.69
C ALA A 497 40.54 18.05 -9.20
N PRO A 498 39.75 19.04 -8.74
CA PRO A 498 39.29 19.07 -7.34
C PRO A 498 38.53 17.76 -7.04
N LEU A 499 38.94 17.07 -5.98
CA LEU A 499 38.35 15.80 -5.55
C LEU A 499 36.99 16.04 -4.87
N TRP A 500 35.98 15.27 -5.24
CA TRP A 500 34.73 15.18 -4.47
C TRP A 500 34.92 14.35 -3.19
N GLY A 501 35.74 13.30 -3.27
CA GLY A 501 35.99 12.42 -2.13
C GLY A 501 36.66 11.10 -2.49
N VAL A 502 36.74 10.21 -1.50
CA VAL A 502 37.19 8.82 -1.67
C VAL A 502 35.99 7.90 -1.48
N SER A 503 35.79 6.95 -2.39
CA SER A 503 34.76 5.91 -2.26
C SER A 503 35.39 4.53 -2.12
N ALA A 504 34.73 3.65 -1.38
CA ALA A 504 35.10 2.25 -1.29
C ALA A 504 33.88 1.34 -1.39
N ALA A 505 34.02 0.21 -2.08
CA ALA A 505 32.96 -0.79 -2.26
C ALA A 505 33.17 -1.98 -1.33
N PHE A 506 32.08 -2.56 -0.81
CA PHE A 506 32.08 -3.67 0.14
C PHE A 506 31.06 -4.73 -0.26
N ALA A 507 31.33 -5.98 0.13
CA ALA A 507 30.44 -7.11 -0.07
C ALA A 507 29.32 -7.18 0.99
N SER A 508 29.57 -6.65 2.19
CA SER A 508 28.68 -6.78 3.35
C SER A 508 28.39 -5.50 4.11
N GLU A 509 27.29 -5.50 4.87
CA GLU A 509 27.00 -4.43 5.83
C GLU A 509 28.05 -4.40 6.94
N ALA A 510 28.53 -5.57 7.38
CA ALA A 510 29.49 -5.68 8.47
C ALA A 510 30.84 -5.03 8.11
N ASP A 511 31.33 -5.28 6.90
CA ASP A 511 32.57 -4.69 6.38
C ASP A 511 32.46 -3.18 6.23
N LEU A 512 31.33 -2.71 5.71
CA LEU A 512 31.03 -1.29 5.61
C LEU A 512 30.99 -0.64 7.01
N ALA A 513 30.39 -1.29 8.00
CA ALA A 513 30.34 -0.79 9.37
C ALA A 513 31.75 -0.72 10.02
N ALA A 514 32.60 -1.73 9.78
CA ALA A 514 33.98 -1.72 10.22
C ALA A 514 34.78 -0.57 9.59
N ALA A 515 34.63 -0.36 8.28
CA ALA A 515 35.26 0.76 7.57
C ALA A 515 34.79 2.13 8.10
N VAL A 516 33.48 2.28 8.34
CA VAL A 516 32.94 3.49 8.97
C VAL A 516 33.54 3.71 10.36
N SER A 517 33.68 2.66 11.16
CA SER A 517 34.30 2.75 12.50
C SER A 517 35.79 3.11 12.45
N ALA A 518 36.53 2.67 11.43
CA ALA A 518 37.95 3.03 11.28
C ALA A 518 38.14 4.51 10.87
N LEU A 519 37.15 5.07 10.18
CA LEU A 519 37.13 6.47 9.73
C LEU A 519 36.38 7.41 10.68
N SER A 520 35.65 6.91 11.68
CA SER A 520 34.82 7.73 12.58
C SER A 520 35.62 8.72 13.43
N GLY A 521 36.92 8.48 13.63
CA GLY A 521 37.83 9.41 14.31
C GLY A 521 38.38 10.55 13.45
N LEU A 522 37.95 10.67 12.18
CA LEU A 522 38.26 11.83 11.34
C LEU A 522 37.36 13.00 11.70
N ASP A 523 37.90 14.22 11.60
CA ASP A 523 37.13 15.43 11.89
C ASP A 523 36.00 15.62 10.86
N ALA A 524 34.76 15.70 11.36
CA ALA A 524 33.55 15.90 10.56
C ALA A 524 33.50 17.26 9.85
N SER A 525 34.34 18.22 10.28
CA SER A 525 34.54 19.50 9.59
C SER A 525 35.24 19.34 8.24
N HIS A 526 36.07 18.29 8.11
CA HIS A 526 36.92 18.03 6.95
C HIS A 526 36.41 16.90 6.04
N VAL A 527 35.67 15.95 6.60
CA VAL A 527 35.18 14.77 5.88
C VAL A 527 33.74 14.48 6.27
N HIS A 528 32.87 14.28 5.28
CA HIS A 528 31.54 13.74 5.51
C HIS A 528 31.44 12.30 5.07
N LEU A 529 31.18 11.39 6.02
CA LEU A 529 30.99 9.98 5.73
C LEU A 529 29.52 9.72 5.38
N SER A 530 29.30 9.17 4.19
CA SER A 530 28.02 8.68 3.68
C SER A 530 28.16 7.21 3.32
N ALA A 531 27.21 6.38 3.77
CA ALA A 531 27.21 4.96 3.47
C ALA A 531 25.95 4.58 2.69
N HIS A 532 26.08 3.71 1.70
CA HIS A 532 25.04 3.34 0.74
C HIS A 532 24.92 1.81 0.65
N GLY A 533 23.71 1.32 0.45
CA GLY A 533 23.45 -0.11 0.26
C GLY A 533 22.03 -0.44 -0.19
N PRO A 534 21.80 -1.69 -0.63
CA PRO A 534 20.57 -2.11 -1.29
C PRO A 534 19.41 -2.36 -0.31
N VAL A 535 19.71 -2.43 0.99
CA VAL A 535 18.78 -2.66 2.09
C VAL A 535 19.16 -1.73 3.27
N PRO A 536 18.26 -1.45 4.24
CA PRO A 536 18.61 -0.72 5.45
C PRO A 536 19.71 -1.42 6.25
N MET A 537 20.60 -0.60 6.77
CA MET A 537 21.86 -1.00 7.40
C MET A 537 21.89 -0.53 8.87
N PRO A 538 21.21 -1.23 9.80
CA PRO A 538 21.12 -0.79 11.20
C PRO A 538 22.47 -0.71 11.91
N ARG A 539 23.46 -1.54 11.56
CA ARG A 539 24.81 -1.47 12.14
C ARG A 539 25.51 -0.20 11.69
N VAL A 540 25.45 0.12 10.40
CA VAL A 540 26.05 1.32 9.81
C VAL A 540 25.40 2.60 10.35
N VAL A 541 24.08 2.59 10.55
CA VAL A 541 23.37 3.73 11.16
C VAL A 541 23.87 4.01 12.58
N ARG A 542 24.16 2.97 13.37
CA ARG A 542 24.70 3.11 14.72
C ARG A 542 26.13 3.62 14.70
N THR A 543 26.98 3.09 13.81
CA THR A 543 28.38 3.52 13.70
C THR A 543 28.52 4.95 13.18
N LEU A 544 27.60 5.41 12.30
CA LEU A 544 27.55 6.81 11.84
C LEU A 544 26.97 7.78 12.88
N GLY A 545 26.42 7.30 14.01
CA GLY A 545 25.82 8.16 15.03
C GLY A 545 24.53 8.87 14.61
N ILE A 546 23.87 8.43 13.53
CA ILE A 546 22.65 9.08 12.99
C ILE A 546 21.34 8.45 13.50
N ALA A 547 21.43 7.53 14.47
CA ALA A 547 20.27 6.83 15.02
C ALA A 547 19.22 7.75 15.67
N GLY A 548 19.64 8.92 16.18
CA GLY A 548 18.76 9.89 16.86
C GLY A 548 17.81 10.67 15.94
N ARG A 549 17.95 10.59 14.61
CA ARG A 549 17.03 11.26 13.69
C ARG A 549 15.65 10.61 13.75
N SER A 550 14.61 11.39 14.04
CA SER A 550 13.24 10.90 14.19
C SER A 550 12.25 11.67 13.33
N ILE A 551 11.35 10.95 12.66
CA ILE A 551 10.20 11.54 11.93
C ILE A 551 8.91 11.53 12.76
N ARG A 552 8.87 10.77 13.86
CA ARG A 552 7.64 10.54 14.64
C ARG A 552 7.03 11.83 15.20
N ALA A 553 7.87 12.80 15.57
CA ALA A 553 7.39 14.10 16.07
C ALA A 553 6.57 14.85 15.01
N TYR A 554 6.99 14.83 13.73
CA TYR A 554 6.24 15.43 12.64
C TYR A 554 4.87 14.77 12.44
N ALA A 555 4.81 13.44 12.60
CA ALA A 555 3.56 12.70 12.52
C ALA A 555 2.57 13.12 13.62
N ILE A 556 3.04 13.15 14.88
CA ILE A 556 2.22 13.49 16.04
C ILE A 556 1.76 14.95 15.95
N LEU A 557 2.69 15.88 15.70
CA LEU A 557 2.37 17.30 15.57
C LEU A 557 1.41 17.55 14.40
N GLY A 558 1.67 16.93 13.25
CA GLY A 558 0.81 17.04 12.07
C GLY A 558 -0.60 16.48 12.33
N ALA A 559 -0.71 15.33 12.98
CA ALA A 559 -1.99 14.72 13.30
C ALA A 559 -2.78 15.53 14.35
N LEU A 560 -2.14 15.92 15.45
CA LEU A 560 -2.78 16.71 16.49
C LEU A 560 -3.21 18.09 15.98
N ALA A 561 -2.34 18.79 15.25
CA ALA A 561 -2.66 20.10 14.69
C ALA A 561 -3.80 20.02 13.66
N GLY A 562 -3.74 19.05 12.74
CA GLY A 562 -4.79 18.86 11.73
C GLY A 562 -6.12 18.45 12.34
N GLY A 563 -6.12 17.48 13.27
CA GLY A 563 -7.32 17.04 13.96
C GLY A 563 -7.96 18.14 14.81
N ALA A 564 -7.16 18.89 15.58
CA ALA A 564 -7.66 20.01 16.37
C ALA A 564 -8.20 21.14 15.49
N ALA A 565 -7.53 21.46 14.37
CA ALA A 565 -7.99 22.47 13.42
C ALA A 565 -9.32 22.06 12.77
N PHE A 566 -9.44 20.80 12.32
CA PHE A 566 -10.67 20.30 11.71
C PHE A 566 -11.82 20.24 12.72
N TYR A 567 -11.56 19.76 13.94
CA TYR A 567 -12.54 19.77 15.01
C TYR A 567 -13.00 21.19 15.36
N GLY A 568 -12.05 22.12 15.49
CA GLY A 568 -12.34 23.54 15.72
C GLY A 568 -13.17 24.15 14.59
N MET A 569 -12.90 23.79 13.33
CA MET A 569 -13.70 24.19 12.18
C MET A 569 -15.13 23.63 12.24
N CYS A 570 -15.32 22.35 12.60
CA CYS A 570 -16.65 21.77 12.79
C CYS A 570 -17.46 22.52 13.85
N VAL A 571 -16.82 22.88 14.97
CA VAL A 571 -17.42 23.66 16.05
C VAL A 571 -17.74 25.08 15.58
N TYR A 572 -16.81 25.76 14.93
CA TYR A 572 -17.02 27.10 14.40
C TYR A 572 -18.19 27.14 13.42
N ALA A 573 -18.17 26.26 12.41
CA ALA A 573 -19.20 26.21 11.38
C ALA A 573 -20.57 25.85 11.96
N THR A 574 -20.67 24.85 12.85
CA THR A 574 -21.98 24.36 13.32
C THR A 574 -22.54 25.15 14.50
N ALA A 575 -21.68 25.64 15.40
CA ALA A 575 -22.11 26.29 16.65
C ALA A 575 -22.15 27.81 16.58
N TYR A 576 -21.39 28.44 15.66
CA TYR A 576 -21.26 29.89 15.58
C TYR A 576 -21.71 30.48 14.23
N ASP A 577 -21.15 30.02 13.11
CA ASP A 577 -21.34 30.68 11.81
C ASP A 577 -22.62 30.23 11.08
N TYR A 578 -22.82 28.91 10.93
CA TYR A 578 -23.94 28.32 10.18
C TYR A 578 -24.92 27.57 11.11
N VAL A 579 -25.54 28.34 12.01
CA VAL A 579 -26.42 27.79 13.06
C VAL A 579 -27.80 27.44 12.52
N PHE A 580 -28.02 26.15 12.27
CA PHE A 580 -29.34 25.59 11.90
C PHE A 580 -29.81 24.50 12.87
N LEU A 581 -31.08 24.60 13.27
CA LEU A 581 -31.78 23.55 14.02
C LEU A 581 -32.17 22.42 13.05
N ILE A 582 -31.39 21.34 13.05
CA ILE A 582 -31.62 20.18 12.18
C ILE A 582 -31.90 18.98 13.08
N GLY A 583 -33.14 18.46 13.01
CA GLY A 583 -33.56 17.26 13.73
C GLY A 583 -33.42 17.34 15.25
N GLY A 584 -33.56 18.54 15.84
CA GLY A 584 -33.44 18.74 17.29
C GLY A 584 -32.04 18.50 17.88
N ARG A 585 -31.01 18.31 17.05
CA ARG A 585 -29.64 18.02 17.52
C ARG A 585 -29.02 19.25 18.20
N PRO A 586 -28.26 19.07 19.28
CA PRO A 586 -27.59 20.18 19.96
C PRO A 586 -26.61 20.89 19.03
N ARG A 587 -26.47 22.21 19.22
CA ARG A 587 -25.52 23.03 18.43
C ARG A 587 -24.10 22.49 18.55
N PHE A 588 -23.70 22.12 19.76
CA PHE A 588 -22.46 21.40 20.02
C PHE A 588 -22.71 19.89 19.99
N SER A 589 -22.45 19.27 18.83
CA SER A 589 -22.59 17.82 18.61
C SER A 589 -21.21 17.15 18.58
N TRP A 590 -20.46 17.25 19.68
CA TRP A 590 -19.08 16.75 19.74
C TRP A 590 -18.89 15.31 19.23
N PRO A 591 -19.79 14.32 19.48
CA PRO A 591 -19.57 12.96 19.00
C PRO A 591 -19.54 12.87 17.47
N SER A 592 -20.37 13.66 16.79
CA SER A 592 -20.42 13.75 15.33
C SER A 592 -19.17 14.34 14.72
N PHE A 593 -18.40 15.13 15.47
CA PHE A 593 -17.20 15.78 14.97
C PHE A 593 -15.96 14.89 15.12
N VAL A 594 -16.01 13.84 15.95
CA VAL A 594 -14.84 12.99 16.25
C VAL A 594 -14.37 12.22 15.02
N VAL A 595 -15.27 11.49 14.34
CA VAL A 595 -14.93 10.63 13.20
C VAL A 595 -14.21 11.41 12.07
N PRO A 596 -14.79 12.49 11.50
CA PRO A 596 -14.12 13.20 10.42
C PRO A 596 -12.84 13.92 10.87
N SER A 597 -12.78 14.37 12.13
CA SER A 597 -11.56 15.00 12.69
C SER A 597 -10.43 13.99 12.87
N LEU A 598 -10.75 12.75 13.26
CA LEU A 598 -9.77 11.68 13.39
C LEU A 598 -9.21 11.30 12.02
N SER A 599 -10.07 11.18 11.02
CA SER A 599 -9.63 10.87 9.65
C SER A 599 -8.75 11.97 9.08
N PHE A 600 -9.14 13.24 9.26
CA PHE A 600 -8.34 14.38 8.85
C PHE A 600 -7.00 14.44 9.61
N ALA A 601 -6.97 14.07 10.89
CA ALA A 601 -5.73 13.94 11.68
C ALA A 601 -4.79 12.86 11.10
N MET A 602 -5.32 11.70 10.72
CA MET A 602 -4.49 10.63 10.11
C MET A 602 -3.92 11.07 8.75
N MET A 603 -4.72 11.80 7.96
CA MET A 603 -4.27 12.40 6.70
C MET A 603 -3.17 13.43 6.92
N SER A 604 -3.37 14.42 7.79
CA SER A 604 -2.40 15.49 8.05
C SER A 604 -1.10 14.96 8.65
N GLY A 605 -1.18 14.00 9.57
CA GLY A 605 -0.02 13.29 10.10
C GLY A 605 0.75 12.54 9.01
N THR A 606 0.05 11.91 8.07
CA THR A 606 0.66 11.20 6.93
C THR A 606 1.36 12.17 5.98
N ILE A 607 0.72 13.28 5.63
CA ILE A 607 1.33 14.33 4.80
C ILE A 607 2.59 14.87 5.48
N ALA A 608 2.52 15.15 6.79
CA ALA A 608 3.67 15.63 7.56
C ALA A 608 4.84 14.62 7.54
N VAL A 609 4.58 13.32 7.69
CA VAL A 609 5.59 12.26 7.58
C VAL A 609 6.19 12.21 6.17
N HIS A 610 5.35 12.27 5.14
CA HIS A 610 5.79 12.22 3.75
C HIS A 610 6.69 13.41 3.43
N LEU A 611 6.28 14.62 3.79
CA LEU A 611 7.08 15.84 3.61
C LEU A 611 8.37 15.79 4.44
N ALA A 612 8.31 15.37 5.70
CA ALA A 612 9.50 15.22 6.53
C ALA A 612 10.50 14.22 5.94
N LEU A 613 10.04 13.10 5.38
CA LEU A 613 10.89 12.13 4.71
C LEU A 613 11.64 12.75 3.53
N LEU A 614 10.95 13.55 2.70
CA LEU A 614 11.55 14.22 1.55
C LEU A 614 12.51 15.34 1.98
N ILE A 615 12.07 16.23 2.86
CA ILE A 615 12.84 17.41 3.31
C ILE A 615 14.10 16.98 4.06
N LEU A 616 13.99 16.07 5.04
CA LEU A 616 15.13 15.65 5.87
C LEU A 616 16.16 14.82 5.10
N ASN A 617 15.74 14.12 4.02
CA ASN A 617 16.65 13.45 3.09
C ASN A 617 17.13 14.34 1.94
N ARG A 618 16.62 15.58 1.83
CA ARG A 618 16.88 16.51 0.73
C ARG A 618 16.51 15.91 -0.63
N LEU A 619 15.32 15.34 -0.72
CA LEU A 619 14.71 14.83 -1.95
C LEU A 619 13.63 15.81 -2.43
N PRO A 620 13.43 16.00 -3.74
CA PRO A 620 14.08 15.28 -4.83
C PRO A 620 15.52 15.77 -5.12
N ARG A 621 16.46 14.84 -5.31
CA ARG A 621 17.84 15.15 -5.71
C ARG A 621 18.30 14.28 -6.87
N LEU A 622 17.82 14.62 -8.06
CA LEU A 622 18.02 13.83 -9.28
C LEU A 622 19.48 13.77 -9.74
N ASN A 623 20.31 14.75 -9.34
CA ASN A 623 21.74 14.73 -9.58
C ASN A 623 22.49 14.74 -8.24
N HIS A 624 23.36 13.75 -8.06
CA HIS A 624 24.27 13.63 -6.92
C HIS A 624 25.62 13.12 -7.41
N PRO A 625 26.76 13.66 -6.94
CA PRO A 625 28.09 13.19 -7.37
C PRO A 625 28.33 11.70 -7.08
N ALA A 626 27.66 11.13 -6.07
CA ALA A 626 27.71 9.68 -5.82
C ALA A 626 27.27 8.83 -7.03
N PHE A 627 26.39 9.33 -7.91
CA PHE A 627 26.00 8.61 -9.12
C PHE A 627 27.13 8.56 -10.17
N ASN A 628 28.15 9.41 -10.06
CA ASN A 628 29.34 9.38 -10.91
C ASN A 628 30.39 8.37 -10.43
N ILE A 629 30.22 7.79 -9.24
CA ILE A 629 31.10 6.73 -8.74
C ILE A 629 30.96 5.52 -9.68
N PRO A 630 32.05 5.05 -10.31
CA PRO A 630 31.98 3.91 -11.21
C PRO A 630 31.41 2.67 -10.51
N GLY A 631 30.40 2.04 -11.11
CA GLY A 631 29.75 0.85 -10.54
C GLY A 631 28.76 1.11 -9.40
N PHE A 632 28.50 2.39 -9.03
CA PHE A 632 27.58 2.75 -7.94
C PHE A 632 26.14 2.32 -8.17
N LEU A 633 25.73 2.02 -9.41
CA LEU A 633 24.41 1.45 -9.71
C LEU A 633 24.18 0.13 -8.96
N ARG A 634 25.25 -0.59 -8.59
CA ARG A 634 25.18 -1.78 -7.73
C ARG A 634 24.79 -1.49 -6.27
N ALA A 635 24.79 -0.23 -5.84
CA ALA A 635 24.35 0.19 -4.51
C ALA A 635 22.86 -0.07 -4.28
N THR A 636 22.05 -0.11 -5.35
CA THR A 636 20.64 -0.53 -5.28
C THR A 636 20.45 -2.00 -5.66
N ASP A 637 21.54 -2.73 -5.90
CA ASP A 637 21.49 -4.11 -6.34
C ASP A 637 22.02 -5.11 -5.31
N ASP A 638 23.34 -5.14 -5.12
CA ASP A 638 24.02 -6.19 -4.35
C ASP A 638 25.31 -5.73 -3.66
N ARG A 639 25.68 -4.44 -3.73
CA ARG A 639 26.93 -3.90 -3.15
C ARG A 639 26.68 -2.78 -2.16
N TYR A 640 27.61 -2.64 -1.23
CA TYR A 640 27.63 -1.58 -0.23
C TYR A 640 28.75 -0.59 -0.59
N PHE A 641 28.52 0.70 -0.40
CA PHE A 641 29.50 1.74 -0.72
C PHE A 641 29.68 2.70 0.45
N LEU A 642 30.93 3.03 0.75
CA LEU A 642 31.30 4.18 1.58
C LEU A 642 31.71 5.33 0.66
N SER A 643 31.29 6.53 1.00
CA SER A 643 31.72 7.78 0.37
C SER A 643 32.21 8.72 1.46
N ALA A 644 33.50 9.02 1.45
CA ALA A 644 34.12 10.04 2.29
C ALA A 644 34.24 11.34 1.48
N GLU A 645 33.22 12.18 1.59
CA GLU A 645 33.08 13.43 0.83
C GLU A 645 33.98 14.51 1.44
N ALA A 646 34.72 15.22 0.59
CA ALA A 646 35.58 16.31 0.99
C ALA A 646 34.76 17.50 1.50
N ARG A 647 35.11 18.02 2.68
CA ARG A 647 34.58 19.28 3.22
C ARG A 647 35.76 20.20 3.57
N GLY A 648 35.81 21.37 2.94
CA GLY A 648 36.89 22.34 3.18
C GLY A 648 38.25 21.91 2.61
N GLU A 649 39.28 22.69 2.93
CA GLU A 649 40.58 22.65 2.25
C GLU A 649 41.56 21.61 2.81
N ARG A 650 41.31 21.05 4.00
CA ARG A 650 42.20 20.08 4.67
C ARG A 650 41.80 18.61 4.46
N PHE A 651 41.18 18.30 3.32
CA PHE A 651 40.80 16.93 2.98
C PHE A 651 42.03 16.10 2.56
N ASP A 652 42.41 15.10 3.37
CA ASP A 652 43.52 14.19 3.10
C ASP A 652 42.99 12.85 2.56
N ALA A 653 42.96 12.73 1.23
CA ALA A 653 42.52 11.52 0.53
C ALA A 653 43.44 10.32 0.83
N ASP A 654 44.75 10.52 0.96
CA ASP A 654 45.74 9.45 1.14
C ASP A 654 45.66 8.82 2.52
N ARG A 655 45.36 9.60 3.55
CA ARG A 655 45.08 9.07 4.88
C ARG A 655 43.85 8.17 4.87
N ILE A 656 42.81 8.52 4.13
CA ILE A 656 41.59 7.71 4.04
C ILE A 656 41.88 6.42 3.29
N VAL A 657 42.54 6.48 2.13
CA VAL A 657 42.92 5.31 1.34
C VAL A 657 43.80 4.35 2.17
N ARG A 658 44.82 4.87 2.87
CA ARG A 658 45.69 4.04 3.74
C ARG A 658 44.92 3.36 4.87
N LYS A 659 44.02 4.09 5.55
CA LYS A 659 43.18 3.50 6.60
C LYS A 659 42.27 2.40 6.08
N LEU A 660 41.67 2.59 4.91
CA LEU A 660 40.80 1.59 4.28
C LEU A 660 41.57 0.37 3.78
N ALA A 661 42.76 0.58 3.22
CA ALA A 661 43.64 -0.50 2.76
C ALA A 661 44.23 -1.34 3.92
N ALA A 662 44.38 -0.74 5.11
CA ALA A 662 44.88 -1.39 6.32
C ALA A 662 43.83 -2.23 7.06
N LEU A 663 42.57 -2.27 6.59
CA LEU A 663 41.53 -3.07 7.23
C LEU A 663 41.80 -4.59 7.04
N PRO A 664 41.61 -5.41 8.09
CA PRO A 664 41.86 -6.85 8.01
C PRO A 664 41.01 -7.53 6.92
N ALA A 665 41.56 -8.60 6.31
CA ALA A 665 40.84 -9.40 5.31
C ALA A 665 39.55 -10.04 5.86
N GLU A 666 39.54 -10.36 7.16
CA GLU A 666 38.38 -10.92 7.87
C GLU A 666 37.44 -9.84 8.45
N ALA A 667 37.82 -8.56 8.36
CA ALA A 667 37.06 -7.44 8.92
C ALA A 667 37.23 -6.16 8.08
N GLY A 668 36.43 -6.01 7.02
CA GLY A 668 36.30 -4.71 6.36
C GLY A 668 37.24 -4.43 5.19
N ARG A 669 37.94 -5.41 4.62
CA ARG A 669 38.77 -5.16 3.42
C ARG A 669 37.86 -4.71 2.24
N PRO A 670 38.08 -3.51 1.69
CA PRO A 670 37.27 -3.03 0.57
C PRO A 670 37.56 -3.84 -0.70
N LEU A 671 36.52 -4.05 -1.50
CA LEU A 671 36.60 -4.70 -2.81
C LEU A 671 37.31 -3.80 -3.84
N ASP A 672 37.11 -2.50 -3.70
CA ASP A 672 37.64 -1.46 -4.59
C ASP A 672 37.71 -0.15 -3.80
N ILE A 673 38.74 0.65 -4.05
CA ILE A 673 38.90 2.01 -3.49
C ILE A 673 39.13 2.95 -4.66
N ARG A 674 38.35 4.02 -4.74
CA ARG A 674 38.45 5.00 -5.83
C ARG A 674 38.49 6.41 -5.31
N ARG A 675 39.30 7.24 -5.97
CA ARG A 675 39.21 8.70 -5.87
C ARG A 675 38.13 9.18 -6.84
N VAL A 676 37.25 10.05 -6.38
CA VAL A 676 36.09 10.51 -7.16
C VAL A 676 36.28 11.99 -7.48
N PRO A 677 36.37 12.39 -8.76
CA PRO A 677 36.47 13.80 -9.15
C PRO A 677 35.14 14.54 -8.91
N ARG A 678 35.22 15.86 -8.81
CA ARG A 678 34.10 16.75 -8.47
C ARG A 678 33.11 17.02 -9.59
#